data_AF-A0AA39VS32-F1
#
_entry.id   AF-A0AA39VS32-F1
#
_cell.length_a   1.000
_cell.length_b   1.000
_cell.length_c   1.000
_cell.angle_alpha   90.00
_cell.angle_beta   90.00
_cell.angle_gamma   90.00
#
_symmetry.space_group_name_H-M   'P 1'
#
loop_
_entity.id
_entity.type
_entity.pdbx_description
1 polymer ?
#
loop_
_entity_poly.entity_id
_entity_poly.type
_entity_poly.pdbx_seq_one_letter_code
_entity_poly.pdbx_strand_id
1 'polypeptide(L)'
;MVSASIEETNALLNWKASFANQTESLLPSWNLLSHNTCTWFGISCNSAGSIIKINMTGFGLNGTLHVFSFSSFPNLIYLDLSMNSLFSIIPSQIAILSKLIYLDLSTNHFSGQIPPEIGLLTNLQILYLVQNQLNGSIPHEIGRLKSLEELDLSINQLHGPIPASLGKLNNLTYLYLYDNSLSGSIPQEFGNLKNLLELYINTNSLTGPIPTTLGNLNKLTVLHSSQNNLYGPMPHEIGNLKSLVSLSFSLNNLSGWIPPSFGGLRNLTVLHLYENQLSGLIPKELGNLISLTDLELSQNQLSGPVPGELGNLISLIYLYLRQNQFTGSIPTSFGNLFNLEYLFLDYNKLSSSIPQEIGNLMKLRWMKLSNNQFIGMIPYEIGNATQLQYINFSNNQLSGSIPSEFGLLTNLEHFDLSDQASIGVIERWGRFDRLAQPGLNFFNPFLGECLAGVLSTRISSLDVKIETKTKDNVFVQLLCSIQYRVIRQNADDAFYELQNPKEQIQAYVFDVVRAHVPRMTLDELFEQKGEVAKAVLEELEKVMGAYGYMIEHILMVDIIPDTSVRKAMNEINAAQRLQLASVYKGEAEKILLVKKAEAEAEAKYLGGVGVAKQRQAITDGMRENILNFSHKVEGTTAKEVMDLIMVTQYFDTIKDLGNSSKNTTVFIPHGPGHVRDITDQLRNGLMEASSAQINAD
;
A
#
# COMPACT_ATOMS: atom_id res chain seq x y z
N MET A 1 -0.56 -71.59 -0.80
CA MET A 1 -0.78 -70.27 -0.16
C MET A 1 0.52 -69.52 -0.26
N VAL A 2 0.53 -68.35 -0.91
CA VAL A 2 1.75 -67.57 -1.12
C VAL A 2 1.88 -66.58 0.05
N SER A 3 3.06 -66.54 0.67
CA SER A 3 3.41 -65.69 1.81
C SER A 3 4.44 -64.66 1.38
N ALA A 4 4.49 -63.52 2.08
CA ALA A 4 5.57 -62.56 1.93
C ALA A 4 6.93 -63.18 2.23
N SER A 5 7.97 -62.56 1.70
CA SER A 5 9.34 -62.99 1.98
C SER A 5 9.64 -62.90 3.48
N ILE A 6 10.53 -63.76 3.95
CA ILE A 6 11.00 -63.75 5.34
C ILE A 6 11.63 -62.38 5.68
N GLU A 7 12.27 -61.74 4.69
CA GLU A 7 12.86 -60.42 4.82
C GLU A 7 11.81 -59.32 5.07
N GLU A 8 10.77 -59.21 4.23
CA GLU A 8 9.65 -58.26 4.40
C GLU A 8 8.98 -58.44 5.76
N THR A 9 8.78 -59.69 6.16
CA THR A 9 8.13 -60.06 7.44
C THR A 9 8.97 -59.61 8.63
N ASN A 10 10.28 -59.91 8.62
CA ASN A 10 11.19 -59.51 9.68
C ASN A 10 11.35 -57.98 9.76
N ALA A 11 11.38 -57.29 8.62
CA ALA A 11 11.43 -55.84 8.56
C ALA A 11 10.23 -55.19 9.27
N LEU A 12 9.02 -55.70 9.01
CA LEU A 12 7.80 -55.22 9.67
C LEU A 12 7.78 -55.51 11.19
N LEU A 13 8.21 -56.69 11.61
CA LEU A 13 8.30 -57.04 13.04
C LEU A 13 9.35 -56.22 13.78
N ASN A 14 10.51 -55.98 13.15
CA ASN A 14 11.54 -55.12 13.70
C ASN A 14 11.05 -53.68 13.87
N TRP A 15 10.32 -53.15 12.89
CA TRP A 15 9.72 -51.83 13.01
C TRP A 15 8.65 -51.78 14.09
N LYS A 16 7.77 -52.80 14.16
CA LYS A 16 6.76 -52.94 15.23
C LYS A 16 7.39 -52.92 16.62
N ALA A 17 8.55 -53.57 16.80
CA ALA A 17 9.26 -53.61 18.08
C ALA A 17 9.78 -52.23 18.54
N SER A 18 9.91 -51.26 17.62
CA SER A 18 10.42 -49.92 17.91
C SER A 18 9.38 -48.94 18.50
N PHE A 19 8.09 -49.30 18.49
CA PHE A 19 7.04 -48.41 18.98
C PHE A 19 7.03 -48.30 20.52
N ALA A 20 6.84 -47.08 21.03
CA ALA A 20 7.05 -46.73 22.44
C ALA A 20 6.05 -47.36 23.42
N ASN A 21 4.93 -47.92 22.94
CA ASN A 21 3.86 -48.45 23.78
C ASN A 21 3.62 -49.93 23.45
N GLN A 22 4.47 -50.82 23.98
CA GLN A 22 4.33 -52.27 23.88
C GLN A 22 3.19 -52.82 24.77
N THR A 23 1.98 -52.28 24.66
CA THR A 23 0.81 -53.07 25.05
C THR A 23 0.43 -53.88 23.82
N GLU A 24 0.27 -55.19 23.96
CA GLU A 24 0.08 -56.18 22.88
C GLU A 24 -1.18 -55.96 21.99
N SER A 25 -1.82 -54.78 22.05
CA SER A 25 -3.14 -54.49 21.49
C SER A 25 -3.17 -53.73 20.16
N LEU A 26 -2.12 -52.98 19.77
CA LEU A 26 -2.20 -52.08 18.60
C LEU A 26 -2.10 -52.81 17.25
N LEU A 27 -1.35 -53.92 17.20
CA LEU A 27 -1.15 -54.73 15.98
C LEU A 27 -1.20 -56.24 16.31
N PRO A 28 -2.35 -56.78 16.76
CA PRO A 28 -2.44 -58.14 17.27
C PRO A 28 -2.26 -59.20 16.16
N SER A 29 -2.64 -58.89 14.92
CA SER A 29 -2.46 -59.81 13.79
C SER A 29 -1.00 -59.95 13.34
N TRP A 30 -0.12 -59.04 13.76
CA TRP A 30 1.29 -59.02 13.38
C TRP A 30 2.11 -59.88 14.34
N ASN A 31 2.07 -61.19 14.14
CA ASN A 31 2.77 -62.14 14.99
C ASN A 31 3.35 -63.29 14.17
N LEU A 32 4.39 -63.92 14.72
CA LEU A 32 5.08 -65.07 14.10
C LEU A 32 4.20 -66.35 14.05
N LEU A 33 3.06 -66.38 14.75
CA LEU A 33 2.14 -67.52 14.77
C LEU A 33 1.23 -67.55 13.53
N SER A 34 0.94 -66.38 12.96
CA SER A 34 0.27 -66.28 11.67
C SER A 34 1.23 -66.70 10.56
N HIS A 35 0.90 -67.78 9.85
CA HIS A 35 1.81 -68.41 8.88
C HIS A 35 1.94 -67.60 7.56
N ASN A 36 1.22 -66.48 7.43
CA ASN A 36 1.20 -65.67 6.22
C ASN A 36 1.05 -64.17 6.52
N THR A 37 2.13 -63.41 6.31
CA THR A 37 2.21 -61.95 6.45
C THR A 37 1.18 -61.21 5.59
N CYS A 38 0.77 -61.79 4.47
CA CYS A 38 -0.26 -61.22 3.59
C CYS A 38 -1.67 -61.26 4.19
N THR A 39 -1.86 -61.92 5.33
CA THR A 39 -3.12 -61.93 6.09
C THR A 39 -3.12 -60.92 7.24
N TRP A 40 -2.02 -60.20 7.45
CA TRP A 40 -1.95 -59.18 8.48
C TRP A 40 -2.88 -58.01 8.14
N PHE A 41 -3.57 -57.53 9.16
CA PHE A 41 -4.41 -56.34 9.01
C PHE A 41 -3.54 -55.17 8.54
N GLY A 42 -4.01 -54.48 7.50
CA GLY A 42 -3.29 -53.38 6.84
C GLY A 42 -2.27 -53.80 5.77
N ILE A 43 -1.98 -55.09 5.58
CA ILE A 43 -1.02 -55.58 4.58
C ILE A 43 -1.74 -56.18 3.38
N SER A 44 -1.26 -55.92 2.18
CA SER A 44 -1.68 -56.66 0.99
C SER A 44 -0.49 -56.99 0.10
N CYS A 45 -0.53 -58.19 -0.47
CA CYS A 45 0.54 -58.73 -1.31
C CYS A 45 0.07 -58.95 -2.75
N ASN A 46 1.02 -59.00 -3.67
CA ASN A 46 0.76 -59.43 -5.04
C ASN A 46 0.59 -60.96 -5.15
N SER A 47 0.32 -61.46 -6.36
CA SER A 47 0.18 -62.90 -6.65
C SER A 47 1.45 -63.72 -6.36
N ALA A 48 2.62 -63.07 -6.33
CA ALA A 48 3.90 -63.67 -5.97
C ALA A 48 4.22 -63.59 -4.46
N GLY A 49 3.31 -63.04 -3.64
CA GLY A 49 3.44 -62.94 -2.19
C GLY A 49 4.16 -61.69 -1.68
N SER A 50 4.79 -60.87 -2.53
CA SER A 50 5.51 -59.67 -2.08
C SER A 50 4.53 -58.55 -1.69
N ILE A 51 4.87 -57.80 -0.64
CA ILE A 51 4.04 -56.74 -0.08
C ILE A 51 4.00 -55.56 -1.06
N ILE A 52 2.78 -55.16 -1.43
CA ILE A 52 2.53 -54.04 -2.35
C ILE A 52 1.77 -52.90 -1.67
N LYS A 53 1.02 -53.19 -0.60
CA LYS A 53 0.24 -52.20 0.13
C LYS A 53 0.46 -52.34 1.64
N ILE A 54 0.76 -51.23 2.27
CA ILE A 54 0.79 -51.05 3.73
C ILE A 54 -0.16 -49.89 4.04
N ASN A 55 -1.24 -50.19 4.75
CA ASN A 55 -2.17 -49.18 5.28
C ASN A 55 -2.29 -49.39 6.80
N MET A 56 -1.86 -48.40 7.56
CA MET A 56 -1.97 -48.35 9.02
C MET A 56 -2.59 -47.04 9.49
N THR A 57 -3.58 -46.54 8.76
CA THR A 57 -4.29 -45.30 9.08
C THR A 57 -5.04 -45.41 10.40
N GLY A 58 -4.76 -44.53 11.37
CA GLY A 58 -5.54 -44.49 12.62
C GLY A 58 -5.22 -45.60 13.62
N PHE A 59 -4.07 -46.25 13.51
CA PHE A 59 -3.69 -47.39 14.36
C PHE A 59 -3.12 -46.95 15.73
N GLY A 60 -3.00 -45.65 15.99
CA GLY A 60 -2.39 -45.12 17.20
C GLY A 60 -0.88 -45.40 17.30
N LEU A 61 -0.20 -45.54 16.16
CA LEU A 61 1.23 -45.79 16.12
C LEU A 61 2.00 -44.62 16.72
N ASN A 62 2.96 -44.93 17.61
CA ASN A 62 3.82 -43.94 18.24
C ASN A 62 5.28 -44.37 18.15
N GLY A 63 6.03 -43.69 17.28
CA GLY A 63 7.43 -43.99 16.99
C GLY A 63 7.95 -43.21 15.78
N THR A 64 9.00 -43.73 15.14
CA THR A 64 9.68 -43.04 14.03
C THR A 64 9.81 -43.93 12.80
N LEU A 65 10.11 -43.32 11.65
CA LEU A 65 10.42 -44.04 10.41
C LEU A 65 11.90 -44.42 10.27
N HIS A 66 12.78 -44.02 11.20
CA HIS A 66 14.22 -44.32 11.11
C HIS A 66 14.54 -45.81 11.12
N VAL A 67 13.76 -46.61 11.85
CA VAL A 67 13.93 -48.06 11.97
C VAL A 67 13.17 -48.80 10.85
N PHE A 68 12.35 -48.09 10.06
CA PHE A 68 11.62 -48.70 8.95
C PHE A 68 12.58 -49.02 7.81
N SER A 69 12.72 -50.30 7.48
CA SER A 69 13.66 -50.78 6.47
C SER A 69 13.08 -50.66 5.06
N PHE A 70 13.12 -49.45 4.49
CA PHE A 70 12.57 -49.15 3.15
C PHE A 70 13.07 -50.08 2.04
N SER A 71 14.34 -50.53 2.11
CA SER A 71 14.94 -51.44 1.12
C SER A 71 14.29 -52.81 1.05
N SER A 72 13.65 -53.26 2.12
CA SER A 72 13.00 -54.58 2.18
C SER A 72 11.64 -54.62 1.48
N PHE A 73 11.12 -53.48 1.00
CA PHE A 73 9.82 -53.40 0.31
C PHE A 73 9.92 -52.86 -1.13
N PRO A 74 10.69 -53.52 -2.02
CA PRO A 74 10.96 -53.02 -3.38
C PRO A 74 9.74 -52.99 -4.31
N ASN A 75 8.65 -53.66 -3.93
CA ASN A 75 7.39 -53.70 -4.71
C ASN A 75 6.27 -52.85 -4.12
N LEU A 76 6.55 -52.05 -3.09
CA LEU A 76 5.53 -51.24 -2.43
C LEU A 76 5.01 -50.15 -3.38
N ILE A 77 3.69 -50.12 -3.58
CA ILE A 77 2.99 -49.14 -4.41
C ILE A 77 2.11 -48.21 -3.58
N TYR A 78 1.69 -48.64 -2.38
CA TYR A 78 0.79 -47.89 -1.51
C TYR A 78 1.32 -47.93 -0.08
N LEU A 79 1.62 -46.76 0.48
CA LEU A 79 2.01 -46.58 1.87
C LEU A 79 1.15 -45.48 2.51
N ASP A 80 0.40 -45.86 3.53
CA ASP A 80 -0.50 -44.97 4.26
C ASP A 80 -0.29 -45.17 5.75
N LEU A 81 0.25 -44.16 6.39
CA LEU A 81 0.55 -44.11 7.82
C LEU A 81 -0.15 -42.93 8.49
N SER A 82 -1.22 -42.43 7.87
CA SER A 82 -1.94 -41.24 8.32
C SER A 82 -2.66 -41.43 9.66
N MET A 83 -3.03 -40.32 10.31
CA MET A 83 -3.78 -40.31 11.58
C MET A 83 -3.12 -41.13 12.68
N ASN A 84 -1.81 -40.94 12.89
CA ASN A 84 -1.04 -41.60 13.95
C ASN A 84 -0.29 -40.56 14.79
N SER A 85 0.60 -41.02 15.67
CA SER A 85 1.50 -40.19 16.46
C SER A 85 2.96 -40.43 16.06
N LEU A 86 3.23 -40.67 14.77
CA LEU A 86 4.59 -40.80 14.26
C LEU A 86 5.29 -39.43 14.29
N PHE A 87 6.55 -39.40 14.71
CA PHE A 87 7.31 -38.18 14.90
C PHE A 87 8.73 -38.28 14.33
N SER A 88 9.51 -37.20 14.46
CA SER A 88 10.86 -37.02 13.88
C SER A 88 10.81 -36.71 12.38
N ILE A 89 11.97 -36.76 11.71
CA ILE A 89 12.10 -36.43 10.29
C ILE A 89 11.56 -37.54 9.39
N ILE A 90 11.13 -37.18 8.18
CA ILE A 90 10.89 -38.13 7.10
C ILE A 90 12.27 -38.55 6.54
N PRO A 91 12.68 -39.83 6.64
CA PRO A 91 13.99 -40.26 6.17
C PRO A 91 14.12 -40.18 4.65
N SER A 92 15.26 -39.73 4.12
CA SER A 92 15.51 -39.66 2.67
C SER A 92 15.49 -41.03 1.99
N GLN A 93 15.70 -42.11 2.76
CA GLN A 93 15.59 -43.50 2.33
C GLN A 93 14.18 -43.87 1.83
N ILE A 94 13.16 -43.07 2.11
CA ILE A 94 11.82 -43.25 1.51
C ILE A 94 11.86 -43.28 -0.02
N ALA A 95 12.82 -42.59 -0.63
CA ALA A 95 13.05 -42.56 -2.07
C ALA A 95 13.46 -43.92 -2.67
N ILE A 96 13.85 -44.91 -1.85
CA ILE A 96 14.15 -46.28 -2.30
C ILE A 96 12.88 -46.98 -2.81
N LEU A 97 11.70 -46.57 -2.34
CA LEU A 97 10.39 -47.11 -2.74
C LEU A 97 9.98 -46.62 -4.13
N SER A 98 10.81 -46.81 -5.15
CA SER A 98 10.66 -46.26 -6.51
C SER A 98 9.35 -46.61 -7.23
N LYS A 99 8.61 -47.63 -6.78
CA LYS A 99 7.30 -48.03 -7.34
C LYS A 99 6.11 -47.38 -6.64
N LEU A 100 6.34 -46.53 -5.65
CA LEU A 100 5.27 -45.90 -4.88
C LEU A 100 4.40 -45.00 -5.76
N ILE A 101 3.10 -45.19 -5.64
CA ILE A 101 2.03 -44.45 -6.33
C ILE A 101 1.27 -43.59 -5.32
N TYR A 102 1.07 -44.11 -4.11
CA TYR A 102 0.35 -43.44 -3.03
C TYR A 102 1.22 -43.36 -1.78
N LEU A 103 1.44 -42.14 -1.28
CA LEU A 103 2.11 -41.87 -0.03
C LEU A 103 1.29 -40.90 0.82
N ASP A 104 0.78 -41.40 1.95
CA ASP A 104 0.08 -40.58 2.93
C ASP A 104 0.75 -40.68 4.31
N LEU A 105 1.28 -39.56 4.78
CA LEU A 105 1.86 -39.38 6.11
C LEU A 105 1.12 -38.29 6.90
N SER A 106 -0.11 -37.96 6.49
CA SER A 106 -0.90 -36.87 7.07
C SER A 106 -1.29 -37.09 8.54
N THR A 107 -1.62 -36.03 9.25
CA THR A 107 -2.11 -36.06 10.64
C THR A 107 -1.17 -36.87 11.54
N ASN A 108 0.07 -36.39 11.65
CA ASN A 108 1.14 -36.97 12.47
C ASN A 108 1.95 -35.84 13.13
N HIS A 109 3.12 -36.14 13.68
CA HIS A 109 4.05 -35.20 14.29
C HIS A 109 5.40 -35.17 13.55
N PHE A 110 5.42 -35.43 12.24
CA PHE A 110 6.65 -35.35 11.45
C PHE A 110 7.19 -33.92 11.46
N SER A 111 8.49 -33.77 11.67
CA SER A 111 9.18 -32.48 11.84
C SER A 111 10.38 -32.38 10.91
N GLY A 112 11.00 -31.19 10.81
CA GLY A 112 12.14 -30.97 9.93
C GLY A 112 11.74 -30.81 8.46
N GLN A 113 12.71 -30.87 7.56
CA GLN A 113 12.48 -30.60 6.14
C GLN A 113 11.86 -31.79 5.41
N ILE A 114 11.05 -31.49 4.39
CA ILE A 114 10.65 -32.48 3.39
C ILE A 114 11.93 -32.91 2.65
N PRO A 115 12.33 -34.21 2.66
CA PRO A 115 13.56 -34.64 2.00
C PRO A 115 13.47 -34.43 0.49
N PRO A 116 14.44 -33.73 -0.15
CA PRO A 116 14.45 -33.51 -1.59
C PRO A 116 14.40 -34.80 -2.42
N GLU A 117 14.88 -35.91 -1.87
CA GLU A 117 14.87 -37.24 -2.49
C GLU A 117 13.46 -37.76 -2.77
N ILE A 118 12.40 -37.23 -2.16
CA ILE A 118 11.01 -37.53 -2.55
C ILE A 118 10.79 -37.29 -4.05
N GLY A 119 11.50 -36.34 -4.67
CA GLY A 119 11.45 -36.10 -6.11
C GLY A 119 11.97 -37.25 -6.99
N LEU A 120 12.50 -38.33 -6.41
CA LEU A 120 12.88 -39.56 -7.12
C LEU A 120 11.72 -40.55 -7.27
N LEU A 121 10.62 -40.37 -6.53
CA LEU A 121 9.43 -41.24 -6.58
C LEU A 121 8.56 -40.94 -7.81
N THR A 122 9.11 -41.03 -9.02
CA THR A 122 8.48 -40.49 -10.24
C THR A 122 7.12 -41.11 -10.61
N ASN A 123 6.75 -42.25 -10.02
CA ASN A 123 5.45 -42.91 -10.20
C ASN A 123 4.36 -42.38 -9.27
N LEU A 124 4.71 -41.52 -8.31
CA LEU A 124 3.80 -41.01 -7.30
C LEU A 124 2.69 -40.19 -7.94
N GLN A 125 1.45 -40.54 -7.60
CA GLN A 125 0.21 -39.87 -8.01
C GLN A 125 -0.36 -39.05 -6.86
N ILE A 126 -0.27 -39.55 -5.63
CA ILE A 126 -0.81 -38.90 -4.44
C ILE A 126 0.29 -38.75 -3.39
N LEU A 127 0.50 -37.51 -2.95
CA LEU A 127 1.40 -37.16 -1.86
C LEU A 127 0.68 -36.28 -0.83
N TYR A 128 0.39 -36.85 0.33
CA TYR A 128 -0.24 -36.12 1.44
C TYR A 128 0.70 -36.07 2.65
N LEU A 129 1.03 -34.84 3.05
CA LEU A 129 1.84 -34.52 4.23
C LEU A 129 1.09 -33.55 5.17
N VAL A 130 -0.21 -33.34 4.96
CA VAL A 130 -1.04 -32.38 5.70
C VAL A 130 -1.04 -32.62 7.20
N GLN A 131 -1.13 -31.55 7.98
CA GLN A 131 -1.27 -31.58 9.45
C GLN A 131 -0.08 -32.31 10.11
N ASN A 132 1.11 -31.74 9.93
CA ASN A 132 2.36 -32.15 10.56
C ASN A 132 3.12 -30.92 11.10
N GLN A 133 4.38 -31.09 11.50
CA GLN A 133 5.27 -30.03 11.97
C GLN A 133 6.45 -29.81 11.00
N LEU A 134 6.24 -30.09 9.70
CA LEU A 134 7.29 -29.97 8.69
C LEU A 134 7.67 -28.51 8.49
N ASN A 135 8.95 -28.24 8.35
CA ASN A 135 9.51 -26.91 8.20
C ASN A 135 10.49 -26.83 7.01
N GLY A 136 11.14 -25.68 6.83
CA GLY A 136 11.97 -25.41 5.67
C GLY A 136 11.15 -25.09 4.42
N SER A 137 11.83 -25.06 3.28
CA SER A 137 11.20 -24.79 1.98
C SER A 137 10.65 -26.05 1.34
N ILE A 138 9.58 -25.88 0.54
CA ILE A 138 9.11 -26.92 -0.37
C ILE A 138 10.25 -27.26 -1.36
N PRO A 139 10.73 -28.51 -1.44
CA PRO A 139 11.82 -28.87 -2.34
C PRO A 139 11.42 -28.72 -3.81
N HIS A 140 12.27 -28.06 -4.60
CA HIS A 140 12.02 -27.88 -6.03
C HIS A 140 12.01 -29.21 -6.82
N GLU A 141 12.61 -30.26 -6.27
CA GLU A 141 12.64 -31.63 -6.78
C GLU A 141 11.26 -32.27 -6.89
N ILE A 142 10.27 -31.82 -6.10
CA ILE A 142 8.86 -32.27 -6.24
C ILE A 142 8.34 -32.00 -7.65
N GLY A 143 8.83 -30.96 -8.32
CA GLY A 143 8.52 -30.68 -9.73
C GLY A 143 8.97 -31.74 -10.74
N ARG A 144 9.67 -32.81 -10.30
CA ARG A 144 10.01 -33.98 -11.13
C ARG A 144 8.93 -35.07 -11.13
N LEU A 145 7.97 -35.03 -10.21
CA LEU A 145 6.92 -36.03 -10.03
C LEU A 145 5.81 -35.89 -11.08
N LYS A 146 6.12 -36.12 -12.36
CA LYS A 146 5.21 -35.83 -13.49
C LYS A 146 3.87 -36.58 -13.46
N SER A 147 3.80 -37.69 -12.73
CA SER A 147 2.56 -38.46 -12.54
C SER A 147 1.69 -37.93 -11.40
N LEU A 148 2.14 -36.91 -10.65
CA LEU A 148 1.44 -36.40 -9.48
C LEU A 148 0.12 -35.75 -9.87
N GLU A 149 -0.95 -36.23 -9.27
CA GLU A 149 -2.34 -35.77 -9.44
C GLU A 149 -2.77 -34.96 -8.23
N GLU A 150 -2.31 -35.33 -7.03
CA GLU A 150 -2.69 -34.66 -5.78
C GLU A 150 -1.48 -34.38 -4.91
N LEU A 151 -1.36 -33.13 -4.47
CA LEU A 151 -0.32 -32.67 -3.56
C LEU A 151 -0.95 -31.87 -2.42
N ASP A 152 -0.88 -32.42 -1.21
CA ASP A 152 -1.31 -31.72 0.00
C ASP A 152 -0.15 -31.57 0.99
N LEU A 153 0.28 -30.32 1.16
CA LEU A 153 1.31 -29.90 2.12
C LEU A 153 0.74 -28.93 3.17
N SER A 154 -0.59 -28.81 3.26
CA SER A 154 -1.25 -27.83 4.12
C SER A 154 -1.05 -28.09 5.62
N ILE A 155 -1.32 -27.10 6.46
CA ILE A 155 -1.27 -27.22 7.94
C ILE A 155 0.10 -27.74 8.40
N ASN A 156 1.16 -26.97 8.09
CA ASN A 156 2.54 -27.26 8.45
C ASN A 156 3.27 -25.95 8.83
N GLN A 157 4.60 -25.99 8.98
CA GLN A 157 5.45 -24.84 9.28
C GLN A 157 6.40 -24.52 8.09
N LEU A 158 5.97 -24.84 6.87
CA LEU A 158 6.77 -24.62 5.65
C LEU A 158 6.92 -23.12 5.39
N HIS A 159 8.09 -22.70 4.93
CA HIS A 159 8.41 -21.30 4.66
C HIS A 159 9.25 -21.12 3.41
N GLY A 160 9.47 -19.87 3.00
CA GLY A 160 10.18 -19.58 1.75
C GLY A 160 9.26 -19.69 0.52
N PRO A 161 9.82 -19.52 -0.69
CA PRO A 161 9.03 -19.41 -1.90
C PRO A 161 8.41 -20.73 -2.34
N ILE A 162 7.22 -20.65 -2.94
CA ILE A 162 6.63 -21.75 -3.71
C ILE A 162 7.52 -22.00 -4.94
N PRO A 163 8.07 -23.21 -5.14
CA PRO A 163 8.94 -23.48 -6.28
C PRO A 163 8.18 -23.40 -7.61
N ALA A 164 8.69 -22.61 -8.55
CA ALA A 164 8.17 -22.54 -9.92
C ALA A 164 8.18 -23.90 -10.64
N SER A 165 9.02 -24.85 -10.21
CA SER A 165 9.06 -26.20 -10.74
C SER A 165 7.76 -26.98 -10.54
N LEU A 166 6.93 -26.63 -9.55
CA LEU A 166 5.60 -27.23 -9.38
C LEU A 166 4.69 -26.97 -10.58
N GLY A 167 4.89 -25.87 -11.33
CA GLY A 167 4.19 -25.61 -12.58
C GLY A 167 4.50 -26.58 -13.73
N LYS A 168 5.38 -27.58 -13.53
CA LYS A 168 5.68 -28.66 -14.49
C LYS A 168 4.80 -29.90 -14.28
N LEU A 169 4.01 -29.95 -13.22
CA LEU A 169 3.19 -31.09 -12.83
C LEU A 169 1.86 -31.10 -13.63
N ASN A 170 1.94 -31.42 -14.92
CA ASN A 170 0.79 -31.26 -15.83
C ASN A 170 -0.43 -32.14 -15.48
N ASN A 171 -0.25 -33.21 -14.70
CA ASN A 171 -1.34 -34.08 -14.24
C ASN A 171 -1.99 -33.59 -12.93
N LEU A 172 -1.43 -32.56 -12.30
CA LEU A 172 -1.89 -32.08 -11.01
C LEU A 172 -3.32 -31.54 -11.12
N THR A 173 -4.16 -32.04 -10.24
CA THR A 173 -5.60 -31.79 -10.15
C THR A 173 -5.94 -31.05 -8.86
N TYR A 174 -5.28 -31.40 -7.76
CA TYR A 174 -5.46 -30.74 -6.46
C TYR A 174 -4.11 -30.29 -5.90
N LEU A 175 -4.02 -29.01 -5.55
CA LEU A 175 -2.84 -28.41 -4.91
C LEU A 175 -3.25 -27.64 -3.66
N TYR A 176 -2.88 -28.19 -2.51
CA TYR A 176 -3.20 -27.62 -1.20
C TYR A 176 -1.91 -27.26 -0.45
N LEU A 177 -1.70 -25.96 -0.24
CA LEU A 177 -0.53 -25.38 0.43
C LEU A 177 -0.92 -24.42 1.57
N TYR A 178 -2.20 -24.41 1.97
CA TYR A 178 -2.71 -23.46 2.95
C TYR A 178 -2.20 -23.73 4.37
N ASP A 179 -2.40 -22.77 5.29
CA ASP A 179 -1.95 -22.86 6.70
C ASP A 179 -0.47 -23.21 6.83
N ASN A 180 0.37 -22.36 6.25
CA ASN A 180 1.84 -22.44 6.33
C ASN A 180 2.43 -21.02 6.49
N SER A 181 3.75 -20.89 6.40
CA SER A 181 4.49 -19.61 6.40
C SER A 181 5.18 -19.35 5.05
N LEU A 182 4.62 -19.84 3.95
CA LEU A 182 5.17 -19.67 2.59
C LEU A 182 5.23 -18.18 2.23
N SER A 183 6.29 -17.78 1.54
CA SER A 183 6.56 -16.39 1.18
C SER A 183 6.87 -16.23 -0.31
N GLY A 184 7.22 -15.02 -0.75
CA GLY A 184 7.46 -14.73 -2.16
C GLY A 184 6.18 -14.74 -2.99
N SER A 185 6.32 -14.67 -4.32
CA SER A 185 5.19 -14.55 -5.25
C SER A 185 4.58 -15.90 -5.63
N ILE A 186 3.29 -15.89 -5.96
CA ILE A 186 2.63 -17.00 -6.65
C ILE A 186 3.35 -17.22 -8.00
N PRO A 187 3.88 -18.43 -8.30
CA PRO A 187 4.60 -18.67 -9.54
C PRO A 187 3.71 -18.51 -10.76
N GLN A 188 4.16 -17.76 -11.76
CA GLN A 188 3.45 -17.62 -13.04
C GLN A 188 3.29 -18.96 -13.78
N GLU A 189 4.20 -19.91 -13.52
CA GLU A 189 4.21 -21.25 -14.09
C GLU A 189 2.99 -22.07 -13.66
N PHE A 190 2.27 -21.68 -12.60
CA PHE A 190 1.01 -22.31 -12.21
C PHE A 190 -0.03 -22.24 -13.32
N GLY A 191 0.04 -21.24 -14.21
CA GLY A 191 -0.81 -21.16 -15.40
C GLY A 191 -0.64 -22.31 -16.40
N ASN A 192 0.38 -23.17 -16.23
CA ASN A 192 0.60 -24.37 -17.05
C ASN A 192 -0.17 -25.61 -16.55
N LEU A 193 -0.72 -25.58 -15.34
CA LEU A 193 -1.40 -26.72 -14.70
C LEU A 193 -2.82 -26.93 -15.26
N LYS A 194 -2.94 -27.29 -16.53
CA LYS A 194 -4.23 -27.33 -17.27
C LYS A 194 -5.28 -28.29 -16.71
N ASN A 195 -4.87 -29.24 -15.86
CA ASN A 195 -5.77 -30.19 -15.20
C ASN A 195 -6.21 -29.76 -13.80
N LEU A 196 -5.67 -28.65 -13.28
CA LEU A 196 -5.95 -28.19 -11.92
C LEU A 196 -7.43 -27.84 -11.76
N LEU A 197 -8.07 -28.46 -10.77
CA LEU A 197 -9.43 -28.18 -10.33
C LEU A 197 -9.42 -27.27 -9.11
N GLU A 198 -8.54 -27.52 -8.15
CA GLU A 198 -8.51 -26.76 -6.91
C GLU A 198 -7.10 -26.27 -6.58
N LEU A 199 -7.04 -24.99 -6.22
CA LEU A 199 -5.84 -24.33 -5.75
C LEU A 199 -6.13 -23.62 -4.42
N TYR A 200 -5.59 -24.16 -3.34
CA TYR A 200 -5.64 -23.53 -2.02
C TYR A 200 -4.23 -23.13 -1.59
N ILE A 201 -4.00 -21.82 -1.51
CA ILE A 201 -2.75 -21.20 -1.07
C ILE A 201 -3.02 -20.13 0.00
N ASN A 202 -4.20 -20.15 0.61
CA ASN A 202 -4.61 -19.21 1.65
C ASN A 202 -3.78 -19.36 2.93
N THR A 203 -3.85 -18.36 3.81
CA THR A 203 -3.26 -18.38 5.16
C THR A 203 -1.76 -18.68 5.12
N ASN A 204 -1.04 -17.78 4.43
CA ASN A 204 0.40 -17.81 4.22
C ASN A 204 0.95 -16.37 4.26
N SER A 205 2.23 -16.19 3.92
CA SER A 205 2.88 -14.87 3.81
C SER A 205 3.24 -14.52 2.35
N LEU A 206 2.47 -15.00 1.38
CA LEU A 206 2.72 -14.76 -0.06
C LEU A 206 2.60 -13.27 -0.38
N THR A 207 3.45 -12.78 -1.27
CA THR A 207 3.53 -11.38 -1.70
C THR A 207 3.41 -11.27 -3.22
N GLY A 208 3.47 -10.05 -3.77
CA GLY A 208 3.43 -9.84 -5.21
C GLY A 208 2.02 -9.83 -5.79
N PRO A 209 1.90 -9.56 -7.10
CA PRO A 209 0.62 -9.59 -7.80
C PRO A 209 0.14 -11.00 -8.07
N ILE A 210 -1.18 -11.16 -8.19
CA ILE A 210 -1.79 -12.39 -8.71
C ILE A 210 -1.39 -12.52 -10.19
N PRO A 211 -0.75 -13.64 -10.61
CA PRO A 211 -0.31 -13.79 -11.99
C PRO A 211 -1.47 -13.86 -12.97
N THR A 212 -1.38 -13.11 -14.09
CA THR A 212 -2.39 -13.15 -15.17
C THR A 212 -2.50 -14.54 -15.80
N THR A 213 -1.43 -15.33 -15.77
CA THR A 213 -1.37 -16.70 -16.31
C THR A 213 -2.32 -17.67 -15.60
N LEU A 214 -2.77 -17.38 -14.37
CA LEU A 214 -3.80 -18.18 -13.70
C LEU A 214 -5.13 -18.17 -14.47
N GLY A 215 -5.40 -17.13 -15.26
CA GLY A 215 -6.56 -17.06 -16.15
C GLY A 215 -6.57 -18.13 -17.26
N ASN A 216 -5.50 -18.91 -17.42
CA ASN A 216 -5.41 -20.00 -18.40
C ASN A 216 -5.87 -21.37 -17.84
N LEU A 217 -6.33 -21.44 -16.60
CA LEU A 217 -6.70 -22.67 -15.89
C LEU A 217 -8.18 -23.01 -16.07
N ASN A 218 -8.60 -23.27 -17.30
CA ASN A 218 -10.03 -23.36 -17.66
C ASN A 218 -10.86 -24.43 -16.91
N LYS A 219 -10.22 -25.42 -16.27
CA LYS A 219 -10.89 -26.45 -15.46
C LYS A 219 -11.04 -26.06 -13.98
N LEU A 220 -10.36 -25.00 -13.54
CA LEU A 220 -10.31 -24.60 -12.14
C LEU A 220 -11.72 -24.27 -11.62
N THR A 221 -12.10 -24.93 -10.53
CA THR A 221 -13.37 -24.77 -9.81
C THR A 221 -13.19 -23.97 -8.53
N VAL A 222 -12.03 -24.08 -7.87
CA VAL A 222 -11.73 -23.36 -6.63
C VAL A 222 -10.38 -22.65 -6.70
N LEU A 223 -10.40 -21.35 -6.40
CA LEU A 223 -9.19 -20.53 -6.28
C LEU A 223 -9.23 -19.73 -4.97
N HIS A 224 -8.50 -20.21 -3.96
CA HIS A 224 -8.44 -19.60 -2.64
C HIS A 224 -7.01 -19.14 -2.33
N SER A 225 -6.83 -17.83 -2.19
CA SER A 225 -5.56 -17.22 -1.79
C SER A 225 -5.74 -16.15 -0.72
N SER A 226 -6.80 -16.28 0.10
CA SER A 226 -7.10 -15.36 1.19
C SER A 226 -6.03 -15.38 2.28
N GLN A 227 -6.00 -14.37 3.16
CA GLN A 227 -5.06 -14.28 4.28
C GLN A 227 -3.59 -14.40 3.82
N ASN A 228 -3.18 -13.47 2.95
CA ASN A 228 -1.81 -13.33 2.45
C ASN A 228 -1.45 -11.84 2.37
N ASN A 229 -0.27 -11.52 1.83
CA ASN A 229 0.19 -10.15 1.58
C ASN A 229 0.22 -9.83 0.07
N LEU A 230 -0.70 -10.39 -0.72
CA LEU A 230 -0.79 -10.15 -2.16
C LEU A 230 -1.21 -8.70 -2.42
N TYR A 231 -0.65 -8.07 -3.46
CA TYR A 231 -0.90 -6.66 -3.76
C TYR A 231 -1.04 -6.39 -5.25
N GLY A 232 -1.52 -5.19 -5.59
CA GLY A 232 -1.76 -4.78 -6.97
C GLY A 232 -3.14 -5.20 -7.47
N PRO A 233 -3.44 -4.97 -8.75
CA PRO A 233 -4.78 -5.19 -9.31
C PRO A 233 -5.10 -6.67 -9.50
N MET A 234 -6.38 -7.01 -9.33
CA MET A 234 -6.90 -8.32 -9.72
C MET A 234 -6.85 -8.49 -11.26
N PRO A 235 -6.25 -9.57 -11.79
CA PRO A 235 -6.19 -9.82 -13.22
C PRO A 235 -7.57 -10.02 -13.83
N HIS A 236 -7.87 -9.29 -14.92
CA HIS A 236 -9.11 -9.45 -15.67
C HIS A 236 -9.22 -10.83 -16.34
N GLU A 237 -8.08 -11.50 -16.59
CA GLU A 237 -7.98 -12.84 -17.16
C GLU A 237 -8.61 -13.92 -16.27
N ILE A 238 -8.74 -13.68 -14.95
CA ILE A 238 -9.49 -14.58 -14.06
C ILE A 238 -10.95 -14.71 -14.52
N GLY A 239 -11.52 -13.70 -15.19
CA GLY A 239 -12.85 -13.77 -15.81
C GLY A 239 -12.99 -14.83 -16.93
N ASN A 240 -11.88 -15.43 -17.39
CA ASN A 240 -11.90 -16.54 -18.35
C ASN A 240 -12.18 -17.91 -17.72
N LEU A 241 -12.09 -18.04 -16.39
CA LEU A 241 -12.23 -19.29 -15.65
C LEU A 241 -13.70 -19.71 -15.53
N LYS A 242 -14.33 -20.14 -16.63
CA LYS A 242 -15.79 -20.41 -16.68
C LYS A 242 -16.26 -21.55 -15.77
N SER A 243 -15.36 -22.43 -15.36
CA SER A 243 -15.63 -23.54 -14.44
C SER A 243 -15.60 -23.12 -12.96
N LEU A 244 -15.19 -21.89 -12.66
CA LEU A 244 -14.96 -21.42 -11.29
C LEU A 244 -16.28 -21.36 -10.50
N VAL A 245 -16.28 -22.00 -9.34
CA VAL A 245 -17.41 -22.10 -8.40
C VAL A 245 -17.14 -21.28 -7.15
N SER A 246 -15.88 -21.21 -6.70
CA SER A 246 -15.51 -20.45 -5.50
C SER A 246 -14.23 -19.65 -5.73
N LEU A 247 -14.30 -18.35 -5.46
CA LEU A 247 -13.19 -17.41 -5.57
C LEU A 247 -13.03 -16.64 -4.26
N SER A 248 -11.87 -16.77 -3.62
CA SER A 248 -11.56 -16.03 -2.39
C SER A 248 -10.18 -15.39 -2.48
N PHE A 249 -10.17 -14.06 -2.47
CA PHE A 249 -8.98 -13.21 -2.40
C PHE A 249 -9.02 -12.28 -1.18
N SER A 250 -9.89 -12.56 -0.20
CA SER A 250 -10.05 -11.73 0.99
C SER A 250 -8.79 -11.63 1.85
N LEU A 251 -8.74 -10.67 2.77
CA LEU A 251 -7.64 -10.53 3.73
C LEU A 251 -6.27 -10.45 3.02
N ASN A 252 -6.15 -9.50 2.11
CA ASN A 252 -4.94 -9.23 1.31
C ASN A 252 -4.76 -7.70 1.16
N ASN A 253 -3.78 -7.29 0.36
CA ASN A 253 -3.47 -5.89 0.08
C ASN A 253 -3.76 -5.52 -1.39
N LEU A 254 -4.75 -6.19 -2.01
CA LEU A 254 -5.12 -5.99 -3.41
C LEU A 254 -5.74 -4.61 -3.62
N SER A 255 -5.42 -3.97 -4.74
CA SER A 255 -5.86 -2.61 -5.07
C SER A 255 -6.51 -2.54 -6.45
N GLY A 256 -6.95 -1.34 -6.85
CA GLY A 256 -7.65 -1.15 -8.12
C GLY A 256 -9.11 -1.61 -8.07
N TRP A 257 -9.73 -1.75 -9.25
CA TRP A 257 -11.15 -2.08 -9.36
C TRP A 257 -11.42 -3.58 -9.36
N ILE A 258 -12.68 -3.95 -9.13
CA ILE A 258 -13.18 -5.29 -9.44
C ILE A 258 -13.31 -5.39 -10.98
N PRO A 259 -12.66 -6.35 -11.65
CA PRO A 259 -12.74 -6.46 -13.11
C PRO A 259 -14.16 -6.79 -13.59
N PRO A 260 -14.73 -6.04 -14.55
CA PRO A 260 -16.04 -6.36 -15.14
C PRO A 260 -16.11 -7.76 -15.78
N SER A 261 -14.96 -8.29 -16.20
CA SER A 261 -14.85 -9.65 -16.74
C SER A 261 -15.27 -10.74 -15.74
N PHE A 262 -15.29 -10.45 -14.43
CA PHE A 262 -15.76 -11.38 -13.40
C PHE A 262 -17.25 -11.71 -13.60
N GLY A 263 -18.05 -10.81 -14.19
CA GLY A 263 -19.42 -11.10 -14.59
C GLY A 263 -19.57 -12.24 -15.61
N GLY A 264 -18.46 -12.71 -16.20
CA GLY A 264 -18.41 -13.87 -17.06
C GLY A 264 -18.34 -15.22 -16.32
N LEU A 265 -18.21 -15.25 -15.00
CA LEU A 265 -18.02 -16.46 -14.17
C LEU A 265 -19.36 -17.09 -13.76
N ARG A 266 -20.19 -17.51 -14.71
CA ARG A 266 -21.60 -17.87 -14.48
C ARG A 266 -21.85 -19.02 -13.47
N ASN A 267 -20.85 -19.85 -13.21
CA ASN A 267 -20.92 -20.95 -12.24
C ASN A 267 -20.50 -20.53 -10.81
N LEU A 268 -20.07 -19.28 -10.62
CA LEU A 268 -19.57 -18.80 -9.34
C LEU A 268 -20.70 -18.74 -8.31
N THR A 269 -20.47 -19.36 -7.17
CA THR A 269 -21.38 -19.45 -6.03
C THR A 269 -20.90 -18.63 -4.84
N VAL A 270 -19.58 -18.46 -4.70
CA VAL A 270 -18.93 -17.72 -3.61
C VAL A 270 -17.91 -16.75 -4.20
N LEU A 271 -18.06 -15.47 -3.87
CA LEU A 271 -17.11 -14.41 -4.20
C LEU A 271 -16.75 -13.62 -2.94
N HIS A 272 -15.54 -13.86 -2.42
CA HIS A 272 -15.02 -13.19 -1.23
C HIS A 272 -13.84 -12.30 -1.58
N LEU A 273 -14.03 -10.98 -1.45
CA LEU A 273 -13.02 -9.95 -1.73
C LEU A 273 -12.83 -8.98 -0.54
N TYR A 274 -13.38 -9.31 0.63
CA TYR A 274 -13.33 -8.43 1.79
C TYR A 274 -11.93 -8.19 2.33
N GLU A 275 -11.78 -7.09 3.09
CA GLU A 275 -10.53 -6.71 3.76
C GLU A 275 -9.35 -6.64 2.78
N ASN A 276 -9.48 -5.70 1.84
CA ASN A 276 -8.50 -5.36 0.81
C ASN A 276 -8.49 -3.82 0.61
N GLN A 277 -7.78 -3.35 -0.41
CA GLN A 277 -7.69 -1.93 -0.79
C GLN A 277 -8.42 -1.66 -2.12
N LEU A 278 -9.48 -2.43 -2.43
CA LEU A 278 -10.22 -2.30 -3.69
C LEU A 278 -10.97 -0.97 -3.74
N SER A 279 -10.96 -0.32 -4.90
CA SER A 279 -11.57 0.99 -5.12
C SER A 279 -12.41 1.04 -6.39
N GLY A 280 -13.06 2.18 -6.67
CA GLY A 280 -13.96 2.33 -7.81
C GLY A 280 -15.36 1.79 -7.55
N LEU A 281 -16.11 1.52 -8.62
CA LEU A 281 -17.50 1.06 -8.57
C LEU A 281 -17.59 -0.47 -8.53
N ILE A 282 -18.69 -1.01 -8.01
CA ILE A 282 -19.06 -2.40 -8.29
C ILE A 282 -19.48 -2.48 -9.78
N PRO A 283 -18.87 -3.36 -10.60
CA PRO A 283 -19.28 -3.55 -11.99
C PRO A 283 -20.71 -4.11 -12.06
N LYS A 284 -21.56 -3.51 -12.88
CA LYS A 284 -22.92 -4.01 -13.13
C LYS A 284 -22.94 -5.43 -13.70
N GLU A 285 -21.86 -5.82 -14.37
CA GLU A 285 -21.66 -7.16 -14.95
C GLU A 285 -21.67 -8.26 -13.88
N LEU A 286 -21.38 -7.94 -12.61
CA LEU A 286 -21.53 -8.91 -11.52
C LEU A 286 -22.98 -9.38 -11.35
N GLY A 287 -23.98 -8.60 -11.79
CA GLY A 287 -25.38 -9.02 -11.85
C GLY A 287 -25.66 -10.21 -12.79
N ASN A 288 -24.68 -10.63 -13.60
CA ASN A 288 -24.79 -11.83 -14.46
C ASN A 288 -24.48 -13.14 -13.71
N LEU A 289 -24.01 -13.08 -12.46
CA LEU A 289 -23.60 -14.22 -11.65
C LEU A 289 -24.80 -14.93 -11.00
N ILE A 290 -25.76 -15.39 -11.79
CA ILE A 290 -27.05 -15.92 -11.30
C ILE A 290 -26.96 -17.10 -10.29
N SER A 291 -25.82 -17.79 -10.26
CA SER A 291 -25.54 -18.89 -9.32
C SER A 291 -24.95 -18.42 -7.98
N LEU A 292 -24.67 -17.12 -7.84
CA LEU A 292 -24.00 -16.57 -6.66
C LEU A 292 -24.91 -16.64 -5.44
N THR A 293 -24.38 -17.23 -4.37
CA THR A 293 -25.05 -17.42 -3.08
C THR A 293 -24.44 -16.54 -1.99
N ASP A 294 -23.15 -16.24 -2.10
CA ASP A 294 -22.40 -15.46 -1.13
C ASP A 294 -21.53 -14.41 -1.83
N LEU A 295 -21.85 -13.14 -1.60
CA LEU A 295 -21.11 -11.98 -2.08
C LEU A 295 -20.64 -11.12 -0.91
N GLU A 296 -19.33 -11.10 -0.70
CA GLU A 296 -18.70 -10.42 0.41
C GLU A 296 -17.59 -9.47 -0.08
N LEU A 297 -17.88 -8.17 -0.04
CA LEU A 297 -17.02 -7.07 -0.52
C LEU A 297 -16.67 -6.07 0.60
N SER A 298 -16.92 -6.42 1.86
CA SER A 298 -16.77 -5.52 3.00
C SER A 298 -15.34 -5.08 3.25
N GLN A 299 -15.16 -3.98 3.99
CA GLN A 299 -13.83 -3.47 4.38
C GLN A 299 -12.92 -3.23 3.17
N ASN A 300 -13.41 -2.41 2.24
CA ASN A 300 -12.66 -1.95 1.07
C ASN A 300 -12.85 -0.42 0.92
N GLN A 301 -12.36 0.12 -0.20
CA GLN A 301 -12.51 1.52 -0.58
C GLN A 301 -13.48 1.67 -1.77
N LEU A 302 -14.42 0.73 -1.94
CA LEU A 302 -15.41 0.77 -3.02
C LEU A 302 -16.36 1.95 -2.82
N SER A 303 -16.79 2.56 -3.91
CA SER A 303 -17.49 3.84 -3.91
C SER A 303 -18.60 3.88 -4.97
N GLY A 304 -19.37 4.96 -4.97
CA GLY A 304 -20.48 5.17 -5.91
C GLY A 304 -21.72 4.34 -5.58
N PRO A 305 -22.73 4.32 -6.47
CA PRO A 305 -23.98 3.62 -6.22
C PRO A 305 -23.83 2.10 -6.32
N VAL A 306 -24.58 1.38 -5.48
CA VAL A 306 -24.74 -0.07 -5.60
C VAL A 306 -25.54 -0.37 -6.88
N PRO A 307 -25.04 -1.18 -7.83
CA PRO A 307 -25.73 -1.44 -9.08
C PRO A 307 -27.07 -2.17 -8.88
N GLY A 308 -28.11 -1.71 -9.58
CA GLY A 308 -29.42 -2.37 -9.53
C GLY A 308 -29.40 -3.77 -10.14
N GLU A 309 -28.44 -4.06 -11.02
CA GLU A 309 -28.22 -5.36 -11.64
C GLU A 309 -27.87 -6.45 -10.63
N LEU A 310 -27.36 -6.12 -9.44
CA LEU A 310 -27.18 -7.10 -8.36
C LEU A 310 -28.52 -7.71 -7.90
N GLY A 311 -29.65 -7.03 -8.15
CA GLY A 311 -31.00 -7.60 -7.94
C GLY A 311 -31.33 -8.79 -8.85
N ASN A 312 -30.51 -9.10 -9.87
CA ASN A 312 -30.67 -10.29 -10.71
C ASN A 312 -30.12 -11.57 -10.06
N LEU A 313 -29.40 -11.46 -8.93
CA LEU A 313 -28.75 -12.57 -8.24
C LEU A 313 -29.76 -13.35 -7.37
N ILE A 314 -30.77 -13.96 -8.00
CA ILE A 314 -31.90 -14.60 -7.31
C ILE A 314 -31.52 -15.75 -6.36
N SER A 315 -30.30 -16.30 -6.49
CA SER A 315 -29.75 -17.35 -5.61
C SER A 315 -29.03 -16.80 -4.38
N LEU A 316 -28.88 -15.47 -4.27
CA LEU A 316 -28.07 -14.82 -3.24
C LEU A 316 -28.70 -15.00 -1.85
N ILE A 317 -27.89 -15.43 -0.89
CA ILE A 317 -28.24 -15.67 0.52
C ILE A 317 -27.54 -14.62 1.39
N TYR A 318 -26.27 -14.34 1.09
CA TYR A 318 -25.42 -13.43 1.84
C TYR A 318 -24.98 -12.27 0.95
N LEU A 319 -25.33 -11.05 1.35
CA LEU A 319 -24.85 -9.83 0.73
C LEU A 319 -24.23 -8.92 1.79
N TYR A 320 -22.90 -8.81 1.71
CA TYR A 320 -22.10 -8.05 2.66
C TYR A 320 -21.29 -6.98 1.93
N LEU A 321 -21.66 -5.73 2.15
CA LEU A 321 -21.05 -4.53 1.55
C LEU A 321 -20.58 -3.53 2.62
N ARG A 322 -20.46 -3.95 3.88
CA ARG A 322 -20.22 -3.05 5.01
C ARG A 322 -18.83 -2.41 4.97
N GLN A 323 -18.67 -1.29 5.65
CA GLN A 323 -17.37 -0.58 5.77
C GLN A 323 -16.74 -0.29 4.39
N ASN A 324 -17.48 0.46 3.56
CA ASN A 324 -17.05 0.94 2.25
C ASN A 324 -17.44 2.44 2.11
N GLN A 325 -17.43 2.98 0.90
CA GLN A 325 -17.79 4.36 0.59
C GLN A 325 -18.99 4.44 -0.37
N PHE A 326 -19.90 3.46 -0.34
CA PHE A 326 -21.06 3.42 -1.23
C PHE A 326 -22.00 4.62 -1.00
N THR A 327 -22.53 5.20 -2.08
CA THR A 327 -23.44 6.35 -2.08
C THR A 327 -24.76 6.00 -2.79
N GLY A 328 -25.72 6.93 -2.84
CA GLY A 328 -27.02 6.68 -3.47
C GLY A 328 -27.94 5.83 -2.60
N SER A 329 -29.01 5.29 -3.19
CA SER A 329 -30.03 4.49 -2.50
C SER A 329 -29.75 3.00 -2.58
N ILE A 330 -30.41 2.21 -1.71
CA ILE A 330 -30.54 0.77 -1.93
C ILE A 330 -31.38 0.56 -3.21
N PRO A 331 -30.93 -0.26 -4.18
CA PRO A 331 -31.72 -0.51 -5.39
C PRO A 331 -33.05 -1.19 -5.09
N THR A 332 -34.14 -0.73 -5.69
CA THR A 332 -35.48 -1.35 -5.55
C THR A 332 -35.50 -2.79 -6.08
N SER A 333 -34.63 -3.11 -7.03
CA SER A 333 -34.42 -4.46 -7.56
C SER A 333 -33.95 -5.46 -6.51
N PHE A 334 -33.45 -5.02 -5.35
CA PHE A 334 -33.09 -5.93 -4.26
C PHE A 334 -34.31 -6.69 -3.73
N GLY A 335 -35.53 -6.18 -3.91
CA GLY A 335 -36.75 -6.93 -3.59
C GLY A 335 -36.95 -8.22 -4.40
N ASN A 336 -36.16 -8.45 -5.45
CA ASN A 336 -36.16 -9.71 -6.22
C ASN A 336 -35.29 -10.81 -5.59
N LEU A 337 -34.51 -10.50 -4.55
CA LEU A 337 -33.56 -11.44 -3.93
C LEU A 337 -34.28 -12.34 -2.92
N PHE A 338 -35.26 -13.12 -3.35
CA PHE A 338 -36.15 -13.89 -2.47
C PHE A 338 -35.45 -14.89 -1.53
N ASN A 339 -34.21 -15.25 -1.81
CA ASN A 339 -33.40 -16.15 -0.97
C ASN A 339 -32.49 -15.43 0.03
N LEU A 340 -32.46 -14.09 0.03
CA LEU A 340 -31.54 -13.31 0.85
C LEU A 340 -31.89 -13.47 2.33
N GLU A 341 -30.90 -13.91 3.12
CA GLU A 341 -31.01 -14.05 4.58
C GLU A 341 -30.24 -12.94 5.30
N TYR A 342 -29.14 -12.45 4.71
CA TYR A 342 -28.26 -11.44 5.31
C TYR A 342 -28.00 -10.27 4.36
N LEU A 343 -28.34 -9.07 4.81
CA LEU A 343 -28.10 -7.82 4.11
C LEU A 343 -27.34 -6.84 5.00
N PHE A 344 -26.01 -6.75 4.84
CA PHE A 344 -25.17 -5.83 5.60
C PHE A 344 -24.66 -4.71 4.71
N LEU A 345 -25.15 -3.50 4.97
CA LEU A 345 -24.77 -2.27 4.28
C LEU A 345 -24.22 -1.23 5.27
N ASP A 346 -23.94 -1.62 6.52
CA ASP A 346 -23.50 -0.73 7.59
C ASP A 346 -22.15 -0.05 7.29
N TYR A 347 -21.92 1.12 7.89
CA TYR A 347 -20.71 1.92 7.69
C TYR A 347 -20.44 2.25 6.21
N ASN A 348 -21.40 2.94 5.59
CA ASN A 348 -21.29 3.45 4.23
C ASN A 348 -21.78 4.92 4.17
N LYS A 349 -21.92 5.47 2.97
CA LYS A 349 -22.48 6.81 2.72
C LYS A 349 -23.81 6.70 1.96
N LEU A 350 -24.56 5.60 2.13
CA LEU A 350 -25.84 5.38 1.46
C LEU A 350 -26.86 6.38 2.00
N SER A 351 -27.68 6.92 1.11
CA SER A 351 -28.66 7.97 1.40
C SER A 351 -30.02 7.62 0.83
N SER A 352 -30.93 8.59 0.77
CA SER A 352 -32.33 8.41 0.33
C SER A 352 -33.15 7.53 1.29
N SER A 353 -34.39 7.24 0.94
CA SER A 353 -35.27 6.37 1.72
C SER A 353 -34.95 4.89 1.52
N ILE A 354 -35.22 4.10 2.56
CA ILE A 354 -35.20 2.64 2.47
C ILE A 354 -36.33 2.21 1.52
N PRO A 355 -36.08 1.39 0.48
CA PRO A 355 -37.10 0.97 -0.48
C PRO A 355 -38.11 0.01 0.15
N GLN A 356 -39.39 0.18 -0.17
CA GLN A 356 -40.50 -0.66 0.29
C GLN A 356 -40.34 -2.12 -0.20
N GLU A 357 -39.67 -2.34 -1.33
CA GLU A 357 -39.46 -3.65 -1.94
C GLU A 357 -38.62 -4.59 -1.05
N ILE A 358 -37.92 -4.08 -0.03
CA ILE A 358 -37.27 -4.92 0.99
C ILE A 358 -38.30 -5.80 1.73
N GLY A 359 -39.55 -5.36 1.83
CA GLY A 359 -40.65 -6.16 2.38
C GLY A 359 -40.91 -7.47 1.62
N ASN A 360 -40.43 -7.60 0.37
CA ASN A 360 -40.55 -8.83 -0.42
C ASN A 360 -39.53 -9.91 0.00
N LEU A 361 -38.54 -9.56 0.84
CA LEU A 361 -37.47 -10.46 1.27
C LEU A 361 -37.93 -11.36 2.42
N MET A 362 -38.81 -12.30 2.11
CA MET A 362 -39.49 -13.13 3.12
C MET A 362 -38.56 -14.05 3.92
N LYS A 363 -37.31 -14.29 3.47
CA LYS A 363 -36.29 -15.07 4.18
C LYS A 363 -35.28 -14.21 4.95
N LEU A 364 -35.37 -12.89 4.88
CA LEU A 364 -34.40 -11.99 5.49
C LEU A 364 -34.40 -12.16 7.01
N ARG A 365 -33.23 -12.48 7.57
CA ARG A 365 -33.04 -12.65 9.02
C ARG A 365 -32.27 -11.50 9.62
N TRP A 366 -31.26 -11.01 8.92
CA TRP A 366 -30.40 -9.94 9.42
C TRP A 366 -30.32 -8.79 8.44
N MET A 367 -30.65 -7.60 8.93
CA MET A 367 -30.62 -6.35 8.19
C MET A 367 -29.82 -5.30 8.98
N LYS A 368 -28.61 -4.99 8.49
CA LYS A 368 -27.74 -3.99 9.11
C LYS A 368 -27.56 -2.81 8.16
N LEU A 369 -28.19 -1.69 8.49
CA LEU A 369 -28.07 -0.42 7.76
C LEU A 369 -27.42 0.70 8.59
N SER A 370 -26.89 0.37 9.77
CA SER A 370 -26.35 1.37 10.69
C SER A 370 -25.24 2.22 10.08
N ASN A 371 -25.00 3.41 10.62
CA ASN A 371 -23.90 4.29 10.19
C ASN A 371 -23.96 4.62 8.69
N ASN A 372 -25.10 5.14 8.26
CA ASN A 372 -25.36 5.62 6.89
C ASN A 372 -26.04 7.01 6.94
N GLN A 373 -26.57 7.45 5.81
CA GLN A 373 -27.28 8.72 5.62
C GLN A 373 -28.73 8.49 5.17
N PHE A 374 -29.35 7.35 5.49
CA PHE A 374 -30.75 7.08 5.11
C PHE A 374 -31.70 8.11 5.72
N ILE A 375 -32.64 8.60 4.92
CA ILE A 375 -33.64 9.63 5.28
C ILE A 375 -35.07 9.08 5.13
N GLY A 376 -36.05 9.83 5.62
CA GLY A 376 -37.46 9.49 5.47
C GLY A 376 -37.94 8.41 6.44
N MET A 377 -39.13 7.89 6.19
CA MET A 377 -39.80 6.92 7.06
C MET A 377 -39.32 5.50 6.80
N ILE A 378 -39.38 4.66 7.84
CA ILE A 378 -39.19 3.22 7.70
C ILE A 378 -40.43 2.65 6.97
N PRO A 379 -40.28 1.95 5.84
CA PRO A 379 -41.41 1.34 5.13
C PRO A 379 -42.15 0.32 5.99
N TYR A 380 -43.48 0.36 5.99
CA TYR A 380 -44.30 -0.58 6.76
C TYR A 380 -44.25 -1.99 6.15
N GLU A 381 -43.95 -2.10 4.87
CA GLU A 381 -43.78 -3.36 4.13
C GLU A 381 -42.65 -4.23 4.71
N ILE A 382 -41.67 -3.66 5.42
CA ILE A 382 -40.62 -4.43 6.12
C ILE A 382 -41.24 -5.38 7.15
N GLY A 383 -42.43 -5.05 7.70
CA GLY A 383 -43.18 -5.95 8.58
C GLY A 383 -43.60 -7.27 7.93
N ASN A 384 -43.60 -7.37 6.59
CA ASN A 384 -43.89 -8.62 5.87
C ASN A 384 -42.72 -9.63 5.95
N ALA A 385 -41.50 -9.18 6.21
CA ALA A 385 -40.32 -10.04 6.35
C ALA A 385 -40.27 -10.72 7.73
N THR A 386 -41.25 -11.59 8.00
CA THR A 386 -41.48 -12.25 9.30
C THR A 386 -40.33 -13.10 9.84
N GLN A 387 -39.30 -13.38 9.03
CA GLN A 387 -38.10 -14.10 9.46
C GLN A 387 -37.02 -13.18 10.07
N LEU A 388 -37.24 -11.86 10.11
CA LEU A 388 -36.28 -10.91 10.68
C LEU A 388 -36.03 -11.18 12.16
N GLN A 389 -34.76 -11.34 12.49
CA GLN A 389 -34.22 -11.57 13.84
C GLN A 389 -33.43 -10.37 14.33
N TYR A 390 -32.70 -9.72 13.42
CA TYR A 390 -31.81 -8.62 13.75
C TYR A 390 -32.00 -7.46 12.77
N ILE A 391 -32.36 -6.30 13.31
CA ILE A 391 -32.49 -5.06 12.56
C ILE A 391 -31.68 -3.99 13.27
N ASN A 392 -30.80 -3.32 12.52
CA ASN A 392 -30.07 -2.18 13.03
C ASN A 392 -30.07 -1.03 12.02
N PHE A 393 -30.75 0.07 12.39
CA PHE A 393 -30.79 1.32 11.66
C PHE A 393 -30.11 2.48 12.41
N SER A 394 -29.35 2.21 13.48
CA SER A 394 -28.73 3.27 14.29
C SER A 394 -27.79 4.14 13.47
N ASN A 395 -27.53 5.36 13.94
CA ASN A 395 -26.70 6.33 13.23
C ASN A 395 -27.17 6.63 11.79
N ASN A 396 -28.48 6.83 11.58
CA ASN A 396 -29.05 7.34 10.31
C ASN A 396 -29.79 8.69 10.50
N GLN A 397 -30.51 9.12 9.46
CA GLN A 397 -31.35 10.32 9.43
C GLN A 397 -32.83 9.95 9.23
N LEU A 398 -33.23 8.77 9.71
CA LEU A 398 -34.61 8.29 9.58
C LEU A 398 -35.54 9.17 10.44
N SER A 399 -36.78 9.32 9.97
CA SER A 399 -37.81 10.12 10.60
C SER A 399 -39.14 9.36 10.64
N GLY A 400 -40.15 9.93 11.33
CA GLY A 400 -41.46 9.31 11.48
C GLY A 400 -41.53 8.29 12.63
N SER A 401 -42.68 7.61 12.74
CA SER A 401 -42.92 6.57 13.73
C SER A 401 -42.45 5.20 13.24
N ILE A 402 -42.22 4.29 14.18
CA ILE A 402 -42.02 2.87 13.89
C ILE A 402 -43.36 2.32 13.37
N PRO A 403 -43.40 1.67 12.19
CA PRO A 403 -44.63 1.09 11.66
C PRO A 403 -45.23 0.04 12.59
N SER A 404 -46.56 0.03 12.75
CA SER A 404 -47.25 -0.93 13.61
C SER A 404 -47.09 -2.39 13.15
N GLU A 405 -46.84 -2.59 11.87
CA GLU A 405 -46.59 -3.85 11.19
C GLU A 405 -45.34 -4.55 11.72
N PHE A 406 -44.41 -3.83 12.35
CA PHE A 406 -43.26 -4.44 13.04
C PHE A 406 -43.70 -5.32 14.22
N GLY A 407 -44.92 -5.14 14.74
CA GLY A 407 -45.53 -6.07 15.68
C GLY A 407 -45.77 -7.48 15.13
N LEU A 408 -45.72 -7.67 13.81
CA LEU A 408 -45.80 -8.98 13.15
C LEU A 408 -44.46 -9.74 13.16
N LEU A 409 -43.35 -9.07 13.46
CA LEU A 409 -42.00 -9.64 13.47
C LEU A 409 -41.75 -10.40 14.78
N THR A 410 -42.43 -11.54 14.96
CA THR A 410 -42.37 -12.32 16.21
C THR A 410 -40.99 -12.93 16.50
N ASN A 411 -40.12 -13.03 15.49
CA ASN A 411 -38.77 -13.56 15.61
C ASN A 411 -37.71 -12.49 15.92
N LEU A 412 -38.11 -11.22 16.04
CA LEU A 412 -37.18 -10.10 16.20
C LEU A 412 -36.55 -10.13 17.60
N GLU A 413 -35.26 -10.46 17.66
CA GLU A 413 -34.47 -10.50 18.90
C GLU A 413 -33.77 -9.18 19.17
N HIS A 414 -33.39 -8.46 18.12
CA HIS A 414 -32.67 -7.19 18.23
C HIS A 414 -33.21 -6.16 17.25
N PHE A 415 -33.58 -5.00 17.80
CA PHE A 415 -34.04 -3.85 17.05
C PHE A 415 -33.35 -2.59 17.57
N ASP A 416 -32.44 -2.04 16.77
CA ASP A 416 -31.67 -0.86 17.14
C ASP A 416 -32.01 0.32 16.22
N LEU A 417 -32.48 1.40 16.85
CA LEU A 417 -32.75 2.71 16.26
C LEU A 417 -31.94 3.83 16.94
N SER A 418 -30.95 3.50 17.79
CA SER A 418 -30.23 4.51 18.57
C SER A 418 -29.59 5.58 17.68
N ASP A 419 -29.38 6.77 18.25
CA ASP A 419 -28.57 7.81 17.63
C ASP A 419 -29.03 8.25 16.23
N GLN A 420 -30.35 8.38 16.03
CA GLN A 420 -30.84 9.15 14.89
C GLN A 420 -30.51 10.63 15.10
N ALA A 421 -30.18 11.33 14.03
CA ALA A 421 -29.87 12.76 14.10
C ALA A 421 -31.08 13.64 13.77
N SER A 422 -32.29 13.13 14.02
CA SER A 422 -33.56 13.80 13.78
C SER A 422 -34.22 14.18 15.12
N ILE A 423 -34.68 15.42 15.24
CA ILE A 423 -35.45 15.92 16.37
C ILE A 423 -36.87 16.20 15.87
N GLY A 424 -37.88 15.69 16.57
CA GLY A 424 -39.28 16.00 16.28
C GLY A 424 -39.69 17.30 16.97
N VAL A 425 -40.45 18.14 16.28
CA VAL A 425 -41.09 19.34 16.87
C VAL A 425 -42.53 18.97 17.20
N ILE A 426 -42.87 18.97 18.50
CA ILE A 426 -44.23 18.67 18.96
C ILE A 426 -44.97 19.99 19.18
N GLU A 427 -46.17 20.08 18.59
CA GLU A 427 -47.12 21.15 18.81
C GLU A 427 -48.25 20.69 19.71
N ARG A 428 -48.83 21.64 20.44
CA ARG A 428 -50.09 21.50 21.16
C ARG A 428 -51.05 22.59 20.70
N TRP A 429 -52.12 22.20 20.01
CA TRP A 429 -53.09 23.13 19.39
C TRP A 429 -52.45 24.17 18.46
N GLY A 430 -51.41 23.78 17.71
CA GLY A 430 -50.71 24.66 16.77
C GLY A 430 -49.69 25.61 17.40
N ARG A 431 -49.41 25.48 18.70
CA ARG A 431 -48.31 26.18 19.38
C ARG A 431 -47.20 25.19 19.70
N PHE A 432 -45.94 25.59 19.53
CA PHE A 432 -44.79 24.82 19.99
C PHE A 432 -44.96 24.41 21.46
N ASP A 433 -44.77 23.13 21.75
CA ASP A 433 -44.84 22.56 23.10
C ASP A 433 -43.46 22.09 23.58
N ARG A 434 -42.82 21.18 22.83
CA ARG A 434 -41.49 20.65 23.16
C ARG A 434 -40.78 20.01 21.96
N LEU A 435 -39.46 19.83 22.10
CA LEU A 435 -38.63 19.05 21.20
C LEU A 435 -38.57 17.58 21.63
N ALA A 436 -38.92 16.67 20.72
CA ALA A 436 -38.78 15.22 20.89
C ALA A 436 -37.36 14.80 20.48
N GLN A 437 -36.54 14.44 21.47
CA GLN A 437 -35.21 13.88 21.24
C GLN A 437 -35.32 12.49 20.59
N PRO A 438 -34.25 12.02 19.89
CA PRO A 438 -34.22 10.67 19.34
C PRO A 438 -34.56 9.61 20.39
N GLY A 439 -35.58 8.80 20.13
CA GLY A 439 -36.07 7.78 21.06
C GLY A 439 -37.61 7.66 21.10
N LEU A 440 -38.11 6.83 22.01
CA LEU A 440 -39.55 6.58 22.18
C LEU A 440 -40.21 7.78 22.87
N ASN A 441 -40.97 8.57 22.10
CA ASN A 441 -41.74 9.70 22.63
C ASN A 441 -43.23 9.42 22.48
N PHE A 442 -43.97 9.48 23.59
CA PHE A 442 -45.44 9.44 23.57
C PHE A 442 -45.99 10.87 23.48
N PHE A 443 -46.95 11.07 22.59
CA PHE A 443 -47.79 12.27 22.51
C PHE A 443 -49.26 11.84 22.53
N ASN A 444 -50.12 12.66 23.12
CA ASN A 444 -51.53 12.34 23.28
C ASN A 444 -52.41 13.15 22.30
N PRO A 445 -52.92 12.52 21.22
CA PRO A 445 -53.75 13.22 20.24
C PRO A 445 -55.02 13.83 20.84
N PHE A 446 -55.58 13.24 21.91
CA PHE A 446 -56.79 13.74 22.56
C PHE A 446 -56.56 15.04 23.37
N LEU A 447 -55.31 15.36 23.69
CA LEU A 447 -54.92 16.62 24.33
C LEU A 447 -54.49 17.69 23.32
N GLY A 448 -54.63 17.41 22.02
CA GLY A 448 -54.25 18.29 20.93
C GLY A 448 -52.76 18.31 20.62
N GLU A 449 -52.00 17.31 21.10
CA GLU A 449 -50.57 17.16 20.78
C GLU A 449 -50.40 16.46 19.42
N CYS A 450 -49.61 17.06 18.53
CA CYS A 450 -49.26 16.49 17.24
C CYS A 450 -47.79 16.74 16.90
N LEU A 451 -47.22 15.88 16.05
CA LEU A 451 -45.89 16.11 15.47
C LEU A 451 -46.04 17.10 14.32
N ALA A 452 -45.51 18.32 14.49
CA ALA A 452 -45.57 19.37 13.49
C ALA A 452 -44.58 19.14 12.35
N GLY A 453 -43.41 18.62 12.68
CA GLY A 453 -42.36 18.31 11.72
C GLY A 453 -41.14 17.70 12.37
N VAL A 454 -40.14 17.36 11.56
CA VAL A 454 -38.89 16.76 12.01
C VAL A 454 -37.72 17.53 11.39
N LEU A 455 -36.74 17.89 12.21
CA LEU A 455 -35.53 18.59 11.81
C LEU A 455 -34.31 17.69 11.92
N SER A 456 -33.42 17.75 10.92
CA SER A 456 -32.12 17.09 10.98
C SER A 456 -31.10 17.98 11.69
N THR A 457 -30.39 17.43 12.67
CA THR A 457 -29.31 18.11 13.40
C THR A 457 -27.92 17.78 12.85
N ARG A 458 -27.83 17.09 11.69
CA ARG A 458 -26.53 16.79 11.05
C ARG A 458 -26.02 17.99 10.25
N ILE A 459 -24.71 17.98 10.03
CA ILE A 459 -24.04 18.93 9.14
C ILE A 459 -24.52 18.66 7.71
N SER A 460 -25.06 19.70 7.10
CA SER A 460 -25.47 19.77 5.70
C SER A 460 -24.46 20.61 4.92
N SER A 461 -24.11 20.18 3.72
CA SER A 461 -23.27 20.96 2.80
C SER A 461 -24.11 21.63 1.72
N LEU A 462 -23.80 22.88 1.40
CA LEU A 462 -24.40 23.66 0.32
C LEU A 462 -23.30 24.26 -0.54
N ASP A 463 -23.27 23.85 -1.81
CA ASP A 463 -22.37 24.43 -2.80
C ASP A 463 -23.06 25.60 -3.49
N VAL A 464 -22.42 26.76 -3.45
CA VAL A 464 -22.90 28.02 -4.04
C VAL A 464 -21.94 28.45 -5.12
N LYS A 465 -22.47 28.64 -6.33
CA LYS A 465 -21.72 29.16 -7.48
C LYS A 465 -22.03 30.64 -7.64
N ILE A 466 -21.02 31.50 -7.48
CA ILE A 466 -21.17 32.95 -7.58
C ILE A 466 -20.39 33.46 -8.79
N GLU A 467 -21.02 34.26 -9.63
CA GLU A 467 -20.34 35.03 -10.67
C GLU A 467 -20.21 36.48 -10.22
N THR A 468 -18.99 37.01 -10.25
CA THR A 468 -18.68 38.39 -9.89
C THR A 468 -17.49 38.91 -10.71
N LYS A 469 -17.20 40.20 -10.57
CA LYS A 469 -16.13 40.89 -11.29
C LYS A 469 -15.08 41.38 -10.29
N THR A 470 -13.80 41.19 -10.61
CA THR A 470 -12.68 41.71 -9.82
C THR A 470 -12.41 43.18 -10.11
N LYS A 471 -11.53 43.82 -9.33
CA LYS A 471 -11.07 45.21 -9.52
C LYS A 471 -10.49 45.45 -10.92
N ASP A 472 -9.85 44.44 -11.50
CA ASP A 472 -9.25 44.48 -12.85
C ASP A 472 -10.26 44.25 -13.97
N ASN A 473 -11.55 44.28 -13.65
CA ASN A 473 -12.65 44.05 -14.56
C ASN A 473 -12.71 42.64 -15.17
N VAL A 474 -12.15 41.63 -14.51
CA VAL A 474 -12.21 40.23 -14.94
C VAL A 474 -13.43 39.54 -14.30
N PHE A 475 -14.24 38.87 -15.12
CA PHE A 475 -15.31 38.01 -14.62
C PHE A 475 -14.72 36.71 -14.08
N VAL A 476 -15.11 36.35 -12.86
CA VAL A 476 -14.71 35.14 -12.16
C VAL A 476 -15.93 34.41 -11.63
N GLN A 477 -15.92 33.08 -11.77
CA GLN A 477 -16.86 32.19 -11.11
C GLN A 477 -16.20 31.57 -9.88
N LEU A 478 -16.77 31.87 -8.72
CA LEU A 478 -16.35 31.36 -7.42
C LEU A 478 -17.24 30.19 -7.02
N LEU A 479 -16.62 29.07 -6.65
CA LEU A 479 -17.30 27.93 -6.04
C LEU A 479 -17.03 27.92 -4.55
N CYS A 480 -18.06 28.16 -3.76
CA CYS A 480 -18.03 28.16 -2.31
C CYS A 480 -18.82 26.97 -1.77
N SER A 481 -18.23 26.17 -0.87
CA SER A 481 -18.92 25.08 -0.17
C SER A 481 -19.11 25.47 1.30
N ILE A 482 -20.35 25.47 1.75
CA ILE A 482 -20.75 25.93 3.08
C ILE A 482 -21.32 24.77 3.86
N GLN A 483 -20.78 24.52 5.04
CA GLN A 483 -21.26 23.48 5.95
C GLN A 483 -22.03 24.12 7.10
N TYR A 484 -23.29 23.72 7.28
CA TYR A 484 -24.17 24.25 8.34
C TYR A 484 -24.99 23.14 9.01
N ARG A 485 -25.37 23.33 10.27
CA ARG A 485 -26.25 22.40 11.02
C ARG A 485 -27.24 23.16 11.90
N VAL A 486 -28.34 22.51 12.27
CA VAL A 486 -29.28 23.04 13.27
C VAL A 486 -28.73 22.83 14.68
N ILE A 487 -28.78 23.86 15.51
CA ILE A 487 -28.40 23.79 16.92
C ILE A 487 -29.52 23.07 17.68
N ARG A 488 -29.19 21.98 18.38
CA ARG A 488 -30.20 21.14 19.07
C ARG A 488 -31.08 21.91 20.07
N GLN A 489 -30.54 22.96 20.69
CA GLN A 489 -31.22 23.76 21.71
C GLN A 489 -32.21 24.77 21.12
N ASN A 490 -31.99 25.23 19.87
CA ASN A 490 -32.79 26.25 19.19
C ASN A 490 -33.45 25.66 17.93
N ALA A 491 -33.82 24.37 18.00
CA ALA A 491 -34.42 23.68 16.86
C ALA A 491 -35.85 24.20 16.58
N ASP A 492 -36.53 24.76 17.58
CA ASP A 492 -37.81 25.45 17.42
C ASP A 492 -37.67 26.72 16.57
N ASP A 493 -36.69 27.58 16.87
CA ASP A 493 -36.41 28.79 16.07
C ASP A 493 -36.10 28.39 14.61
N ALA A 494 -35.27 27.37 14.42
CA ALA A 494 -34.94 26.85 13.09
C ALA A 494 -36.17 26.29 12.33
N PHE A 495 -37.20 25.79 13.02
CA PHE A 495 -38.42 25.27 12.40
C PHE A 495 -39.41 26.38 12.02
N TYR A 496 -39.61 27.36 12.90
CA TYR A 496 -40.68 28.34 12.75
C TYR A 496 -40.21 29.67 12.14
N GLU A 497 -38.96 30.07 12.33
CA GLU A 497 -38.49 31.40 11.90
C GLU A 497 -37.96 31.42 10.47
N LEU A 498 -37.46 30.30 9.94
CA LEU A 498 -36.81 30.26 8.63
C LEU A 498 -37.36 29.15 7.71
N GLN A 499 -38.07 29.55 6.67
CA GLN A 499 -38.71 28.61 5.73
C GLN A 499 -37.71 27.94 4.76
N ASN A 500 -36.73 28.69 4.23
CA ASN A 500 -35.75 28.18 3.26
C ASN A 500 -34.32 28.57 3.64
N PRO A 501 -33.60 27.73 4.42
CA PRO A 501 -32.25 28.06 4.87
C PRO A 501 -31.24 28.13 3.72
N LYS A 502 -31.42 27.32 2.66
CA LYS A 502 -30.46 27.27 1.53
C LYS A 502 -30.47 28.57 0.73
N GLU A 503 -31.66 29.06 0.38
CA GLU A 503 -31.80 30.33 -0.35
C GLU A 503 -31.33 31.51 0.50
N GLN A 504 -31.62 31.50 1.80
CA GLN A 504 -31.16 32.55 2.72
C GLN A 504 -29.63 32.60 2.79
N ILE A 505 -28.98 31.46 3.01
CA ILE A 505 -27.51 31.36 3.02
C ILE A 505 -26.94 31.85 1.67
N GLN A 506 -27.50 31.40 0.55
CA GLN A 506 -27.07 31.84 -0.78
C GLN A 506 -27.15 33.35 -0.96
N ALA A 507 -28.24 33.97 -0.52
CA ALA A 507 -28.43 35.42 -0.64
C ALA A 507 -27.35 36.21 0.11
N TYR A 508 -27.03 35.84 1.36
CA TYR A 508 -25.98 36.50 2.14
C TYR A 508 -24.59 36.27 1.55
N VAL A 509 -24.29 35.06 1.08
CA VAL A 509 -23.02 34.77 0.41
C VAL A 509 -22.86 35.64 -0.83
N PHE A 510 -23.93 35.77 -1.64
CA PHE A 510 -23.91 36.66 -2.81
C PHE A 510 -23.62 38.10 -2.42
N ASP A 511 -24.24 38.61 -1.36
CA ASP A 511 -24.06 39.99 -0.91
C ASP A 511 -22.62 40.26 -0.44
N VAL A 512 -22.08 39.42 0.44
CA VAL A 512 -20.72 39.56 0.97
C VAL A 512 -19.67 39.44 -0.12
N VAL A 513 -19.80 38.45 -1.01
CA VAL A 513 -18.86 38.23 -2.12
C VAL A 513 -18.92 39.39 -3.13
N ARG A 514 -20.12 39.91 -3.43
CA ARG A 514 -20.26 41.08 -4.32
C ARG A 514 -19.75 42.38 -3.69
N ALA A 515 -19.70 42.48 -2.37
CA ALA A 515 -19.11 43.63 -1.69
C ALA A 515 -17.57 43.58 -1.63
N HIS A 516 -16.99 42.39 -1.46
CA HIS A 516 -15.55 42.21 -1.23
C HIS A 516 -14.74 42.01 -2.52
N VAL A 517 -15.17 41.11 -3.40
CA VAL A 517 -14.37 40.69 -4.57
C VAL A 517 -14.08 41.82 -5.57
N PRO A 518 -14.99 42.77 -5.83
CA PRO A 518 -14.68 43.91 -6.72
C PRO A 518 -13.60 44.86 -6.21
N ARG A 519 -13.18 44.74 -4.94
CA ARG A 519 -12.11 45.56 -4.35
C ARG A 519 -10.72 44.93 -4.50
N MET A 520 -10.64 43.66 -4.89
CA MET A 520 -9.41 42.89 -5.02
C MET A 520 -9.05 42.67 -6.49
N THR A 521 -7.76 42.65 -6.80
CA THR A 521 -7.25 42.22 -8.10
C THR A 521 -7.39 40.70 -8.26
N LEU A 522 -7.26 40.17 -9.48
CA LEU A 522 -7.39 38.72 -9.71
C LEU A 522 -6.34 37.91 -8.93
N ASP A 523 -5.08 38.37 -8.92
CA ASP A 523 -3.98 37.68 -8.23
C ASP A 523 -4.15 37.73 -6.70
N GLU A 524 -4.53 38.89 -6.14
CA GLU A 524 -4.85 39.03 -4.71
C GLU A 524 -5.99 38.11 -4.30
N LEU A 525 -7.01 37.92 -5.16
CA LEU A 525 -8.13 37.02 -4.88
C LEU A 525 -7.70 35.54 -4.81
N PHE A 526 -6.74 35.12 -5.64
CA PHE A 526 -6.18 33.76 -5.58
C PHE A 526 -5.29 33.54 -4.35
N GLU A 527 -4.49 34.54 -3.98
CA GLU A 527 -3.60 34.48 -2.82
C GLU A 527 -4.38 34.55 -1.50
N GLN A 528 -5.40 35.40 -1.42
CA GLN A 528 -6.19 35.69 -0.21
C GLN A 528 -7.58 35.03 -0.20
N LYS A 529 -7.78 33.92 -0.91
CA LYS A 529 -9.07 33.22 -0.96
C LYS A 529 -9.64 32.83 0.41
N GLY A 530 -8.78 32.67 1.42
CA GLY A 530 -9.18 32.40 2.81
C GLY A 530 -9.82 33.60 3.51
N GLU A 531 -9.38 34.83 3.20
CA GLU A 531 -9.95 36.06 3.80
C GLU A 531 -11.39 36.29 3.34
N VAL A 532 -11.67 36.03 2.06
CA VAL A 532 -13.04 36.11 1.53
C VAL A 532 -13.93 35.05 2.19
N ALA A 533 -13.43 33.82 2.38
CA ALA A 533 -14.17 32.77 3.08
C ALA A 533 -14.47 33.15 4.54
N LYS A 534 -13.51 33.77 5.22
CA LYS A 534 -13.65 34.24 6.60
C LYS A 534 -14.68 35.38 6.72
N ALA A 535 -14.66 36.34 5.81
CA ALA A 535 -15.65 37.43 5.79
C ALA A 535 -17.08 36.89 5.59
N VAL A 536 -17.25 35.88 4.73
CA VAL A 536 -18.56 35.22 4.53
C VAL A 536 -18.98 34.46 5.79
N LEU A 537 -18.03 33.81 6.49
CA LEU A 537 -18.30 33.07 7.72
C LEU A 537 -18.81 34.00 8.83
N GLU A 538 -18.13 35.11 9.07
CA GLU A 538 -18.48 36.06 10.15
C GLU A 538 -19.90 36.64 9.97
N GLU A 539 -20.29 37.00 8.75
CA GLU A 539 -21.64 37.50 8.48
C GLU A 539 -22.71 36.40 8.55
N LEU A 540 -22.44 35.22 7.99
CA LEU A 540 -23.39 34.12 8.05
C LEU A 540 -23.60 33.63 9.49
N GLU A 541 -22.56 33.53 10.31
CA GLU A 541 -22.67 33.09 11.70
C GLU A 541 -23.57 34.03 12.50
N LYS A 542 -23.45 35.34 12.28
CA LYS A 542 -24.30 36.35 12.92
C LYS A 542 -25.76 36.24 12.52
N VAL A 543 -26.05 36.05 11.23
CA VAL A 543 -27.43 36.03 10.73
C VAL A 543 -28.08 34.68 10.93
N MET A 544 -27.41 33.60 10.52
CA MET A 544 -27.95 32.24 10.61
C MET A 544 -28.01 31.75 12.07
N GLY A 545 -27.12 32.25 12.93
CA GLY A 545 -27.16 32.01 14.37
C GLY A 545 -28.46 32.49 15.03
N ALA A 546 -29.04 33.60 14.54
CA ALA A 546 -30.32 34.09 15.05
C ALA A 546 -31.48 33.13 14.74
N TYR A 547 -31.41 32.42 13.62
CA TYR A 547 -32.42 31.44 13.19
C TYR A 547 -32.12 30.00 13.68
N GLY A 548 -31.25 29.83 14.67
CA GLY A 548 -30.93 28.50 15.22
C GLY A 548 -30.00 27.63 14.37
N TYR A 549 -29.30 28.20 13.38
CA TYR A 549 -28.32 27.49 12.54
C TYR A 549 -26.88 27.85 12.91
N MET A 550 -26.01 26.85 12.92
CA MET A 550 -24.56 26.99 13.13
C MET A 550 -23.83 26.72 11.83
N ILE A 551 -22.93 27.61 11.43
CA ILE A 551 -22.03 27.42 10.29
C ILE A 551 -20.72 26.82 10.82
N GLU A 552 -20.38 25.62 10.37
CA GLU A 552 -19.19 24.90 10.83
C GLU A 552 -17.94 25.33 10.05
N HIS A 553 -18.01 25.31 8.72
CA HIS A 553 -16.90 25.64 7.85
C HIS A 553 -17.37 26.22 6.52
N ILE A 554 -16.54 27.09 5.95
CA ILE A 554 -16.70 27.63 4.59
C ILE A 554 -15.40 27.41 3.84
N LEU A 555 -15.49 26.77 2.67
CA LEU A 555 -14.36 26.45 1.82
C LEU A 555 -14.55 27.10 0.44
N MET A 556 -13.59 27.92 0.03
CA MET A 556 -13.49 28.38 -1.36
C MET A 556 -12.81 27.29 -2.19
N VAL A 557 -13.62 26.51 -2.90
CA VAL A 557 -13.21 25.30 -3.63
C VAL A 557 -12.43 25.67 -4.88
N ASP A 558 -12.94 26.60 -5.67
CA ASP A 558 -12.31 27.00 -6.93
C ASP A 558 -12.66 28.43 -7.34
N ILE A 559 -11.77 29.03 -8.12
CA ILE A 559 -11.89 30.38 -8.71
C ILE A 559 -11.61 30.22 -10.20
N ILE A 560 -12.66 30.30 -11.01
CA ILE A 560 -12.57 30.06 -12.45
C ILE A 560 -12.68 31.41 -13.17
N PRO A 561 -11.58 31.99 -13.67
CA PRO A 561 -11.62 33.18 -14.50
C PRO A 561 -12.07 32.84 -15.93
N ASP A 562 -12.47 33.87 -16.69
CA ASP A 562 -12.78 33.73 -18.11
C ASP A 562 -11.63 33.02 -18.88
N THR A 563 -12.02 32.15 -19.81
CA THR A 563 -11.10 31.33 -20.62
C THR A 563 -10.04 32.14 -21.36
N SER A 564 -10.37 33.36 -21.80
CA SER A 564 -9.45 34.28 -22.48
C SER A 564 -8.36 34.80 -21.56
N VAL A 565 -8.72 35.20 -20.34
CA VAL A 565 -7.80 35.71 -19.31
C VAL A 565 -6.88 34.61 -18.80
N ARG A 566 -7.43 33.41 -18.56
CA ARG A 566 -6.65 32.24 -18.15
C ARG A 566 -5.53 31.92 -19.14
N LYS A 567 -5.81 32.03 -20.44
CA LYS A 567 -4.82 31.77 -21.50
C LYS A 567 -3.72 32.83 -21.50
N ALA A 568 -4.08 34.11 -21.42
CA ALA A 568 -3.13 35.22 -21.39
C ALA A 568 -2.20 35.16 -20.16
N MET A 569 -2.76 34.83 -18.99
CA MET A 569 -1.99 34.73 -17.74
C MET A 569 -0.96 33.59 -17.77
N ASN A 570 -1.33 32.44 -18.36
CA ASN A 570 -0.41 31.34 -18.58
C ASN A 570 0.72 31.70 -19.55
N GLU A 571 0.42 32.46 -20.60
CA GLU A 571 1.42 32.95 -21.57
C GLU A 571 2.38 33.97 -20.94
N ILE A 572 1.89 34.91 -20.12
CA ILE A 572 2.71 35.89 -19.39
C ILE A 572 3.64 35.20 -18.40
N ASN A 573 3.12 34.27 -17.60
CA ASN A 573 3.92 33.53 -16.62
C ASN A 573 5.01 32.69 -17.30
N ALA A 574 4.71 32.11 -18.46
CA ALA A 574 5.71 31.42 -19.26
C ALA A 574 6.79 32.39 -19.78
N ALA A 575 6.40 33.56 -20.29
CA ALA A 575 7.32 34.57 -20.79
C ALA A 575 8.22 35.17 -19.68
N GLN A 576 7.66 35.49 -18.52
CA GLN A 576 8.43 36.00 -17.37
C GLN A 576 9.42 34.97 -16.83
N ARG A 577 9.02 33.69 -16.73
CA ARG A 577 9.93 32.60 -16.33
C ARG A 577 11.10 32.46 -17.31
N LEU A 578 10.85 32.59 -18.61
CA LEU A 578 11.88 32.60 -19.65
C LEU A 578 12.81 33.81 -19.56
N GLN A 579 12.27 35.00 -19.28
CA GLN A 579 13.06 36.22 -19.14
C GLN A 579 13.95 36.16 -17.88
N LEU A 580 13.40 35.72 -16.75
CA LEU A 580 14.15 35.55 -15.50
C LEU A 580 15.29 34.54 -15.67
N ALA A 581 15.03 33.40 -16.32
CA ALA A 581 16.05 32.41 -16.66
C ALA A 581 17.16 32.99 -17.55
N SER A 582 16.82 33.90 -18.47
CA SER A 582 17.78 34.58 -19.34
C SER A 582 18.65 35.60 -18.59
N VAL A 583 18.06 36.33 -17.63
CA VAL A 583 18.80 37.29 -16.77
C VAL A 583 19.80 36.56 -15.88
N TYR A 584 19.38 35.48 -15.19
CA TYR A 584 20.29 34.69 -14.36
C TYR A 584 21.42 34.05 -15.16
N LYS A 585 21.14 33.61 -16.39
CA LYS A 585 22.19 33.13 -17.30
C LYS A 585 23.22 34.22 -17.61
N GLY A 586 22.79 35.45 -17.87
CA GLY A 586 23.69 36.59 -18.10
C GLY A 586 24.51 37.00 -16.88
N GLU A 587 23.93 36.99 -15.68
CA GLU A 587 24.67 37.26 -14.43
C GLU A 587 25.74 36.19 -14.15
N ALA A 588 25.41 34.91 -14.37
CA ALA A 588 26.36 33.81 -14.20
C ALA A 588 27.58 33.95 -15.13
N GLU A 589 27.38 34.36 -16.38
CA GLU A 589 28.46 34.64 -17.33
C GLU A 589 29.34 35.82 -16.88
N LYS A 590 28.73 36.89 -16.35
CA LYS A 590 29.47 38.05 -15.82
C LYS A 590 30.36 37.69 -14.62
N ILE A 591 29.84 36.89 -13.69
CA ILE A 591 30.60 36.42 -12.51
C ILE A 591 31.81 35.59 -12.94
N LEU A 592 31.63 34.71 -13.93
CA LEU A 592 32.71 33.86 -14.44
C LEU A 592 33.84 34.69 -15.07
N LEU A 593 33.51 35.77 -15.79
CA LEU A 593 34.50 36.68 -16.37
C LEU A 593 35.29 37.45 -15.29
N VAL A 594 34.60 37.97 -14.26
CA VAL A 594 35.24 38.71 -13.15
C VAL A 594 36.19 37.80 -12.36
N LYS A 595 35.76 36.58 -12.05
CA LYS A 595 36.58 35.60 -11.32
C LYS A 595 37.83 35.20 -12.10
N LYS A 596 37.74 35.11 -13.43
CA LYS A 596 38.91 34.87 -14.30
C LYS A 596 39.90 36.04 -14.26
N ALA A 597 39.41 37.27 -14.26
CA ALA A 597 40.25 38.48 -14.19
C ALA A 597 40.91 38.65 -12.81
N GLU A 598 40.21 38.35 -11.71
CA GLU A 598 40.77 38.35 -10.36
C GLU A 598 41.91 37.33 -10.22
N ALA A 599 41.74 36.12 -10.76
CA ALA A 599 42.77 35.09 -10.72
C ALA A 599 44.06 35.52 -11.48
N GLU A 600 43.94 36.24 -12.60
CA GLU A 600 45.10 36.80 -13.31
C GLU A 600 45.78 37.94 -12.55
N ALA A 601 45.02 38.76 -11.82
CA ALA A 601 45.57 39.85 -11.01
C ALA A 601 46.33 39.31 -9.78
N GLU A 602 45.78 38.30 -9.11
CA GLU A 602 46.42 37.66 -7.95
C GLU A 602 47.71 36.92 -8.34
N ALA A 603 47.74 36.27 -9.50
CA ALA A 603 48.96 35.68 -10.06
C ALA A 603 50.06 36.72 -10.29
N LYS A 604 49.73 37.93 -10.77
CA LYS A 604 50.70 39.03 -10.93
C LYS A 604 51.19 39.59 -9.58
N TYR A 605 50.30 39.69 -8.59
CA TYR A 605 50.67 40.15 -7.24
C TYR A 605 51.65 39.20 -6.54
N LEU A 606 51.39 37.89 -6.60
CA LEU A 606 52.28 36.86 -6.03
C LEU A 606 53.67 36.86 -6.70
N GLY A 607 53.75 37.20 -8.00
CA GLY A 607 55.02 37.43 -8.70
C GLY A 607 55.82 38.62 -8.15
N GLY A 608 55.15 39.73 -7.79
CA GLY A 608 55.80 40.91 -7.23
C GLY A 608 56.38 40.70 -5.83
N VAL A 609 55.70 39.92 -4.98
CA VAL A 609 56.16 39.60 -3.61
C VAL A 609 57.43 38.73 -3.63
N GLY A 610 57.58 37.84 -4.63
CA GLY A 610 58.79 37.03 -4.81
C GLY A 610 60.04 37.87 -5.10
N VAL A 611 59.90 38.91 -5.93
CA VAL A 611 61.01 39.81 -6.28
C VAL A 611 61.43 40.70 -5.10
N ALA A 612 60.47 41.15 -4.28
CA ALA A 612 60.74 41.99 -3.11
C ALA A 612 61.50 41.22 -2.01
N LYS A 613 61.08 39.98 -1.68
CA LYS A 613 61.79 39.13 -0.71
C LYS A 613 63.21 38.78 -1.13
N GLN A 614 63.43 38.58 -2.44
CA GLN A 614 64.78 38.32 -2.96
C GLN A 614 65.71 39.53 -2.79
N ARG A 615 65.21 40.76 -2.97
CA ARG A 615 66.01 41.98 -2.77
C ARG A 615 66.39 42.20 -1.31
N GLN A 616 65.51 41.86 -0.37
CA GLN A 616 65.77 41.98 1.07
C GLN A 616 66.87 41.02 1.55
N ALA A 617 66.86 39.77 1.09
CA ALA A 617 67.90 38.79 1.43
C ALA A 617 69.30 39.19 0.94
N ILE A 618 69.40 39.90 -0.19
CA ILE A 618 70.67 40.43 -0.71
C ILE A 618 71.20 41.56 0.18
N THR A 619 70.32 42.44 0.67
CA THR A 619 70.72 43.56 1.54
C THR A 619 71.22 43.08 2.90
N ASP A 620 70.56 42.08 3.49
CA ASP A 620 70.96 41.50 4.77
C ASP A 620 72.29 40.74 4.66
N GLY A 621 72.50 39.99 3.57
CA GLY A 621 73.78 39.31 3.31
C GLY A 621 74.96 40.25 3.08
N MET A 622 74.74 41.42 2.44
CA MET A 622 75.78 42.44 2.30
C MET A 622 76.18 43.06 3.64
N ARG A 623 75.21 43.32 4.51
CA ARG A 623 75.46 43.89 5.85
C ARG A 623 76.35 42.98 6.69
N GLU A 624 76.08 41.67 6.65
CA GLU A 624 76.83 40.67 7.41
C GLU A 624 78.28 40.53 6.92
N ASN A 625 78.49 40.58 5.60
CA ASN A 625 79.83 40.57 5.01
C ASN A 625 80.66 41.80 5.39
N ILE A 626 80.06 43.00 5.40
CA ILE A 626 80.76 44.24 5.80
C ILE A 626 81.18 44.17 7.28
N LEU A 627 80.31 43.70 8.17
CA LEU A 627 80.62 43.56 9.60
C LEU A 627 81.72 42.52 9.86
N ASN A 628 81.69 41.38 9.17
CA ASN A 628 82.70 40.34 9.31
C ASN A 628 84.09 40.75 8.76
N PHE A 629 84.14 41.54 7.69
CA PHE A 629 85.42 42.02 7.13
C PHE A 629 86.05 43.14 7.99
N SER A 630 85.22 44.04 8.53
CA SER A 630 85.66 45.13 9.41
C SER A 630 86.36 44.64 10.68
N HIS A 631 86.04 43.43 11.16
CA HIS A 631 86.63 42.89 12.39
C HIS A 631 87.92 42.07 12.17
N LYS A 632 88.28 41.72 10.94
CA LYS A 632 89.46 40.88 10.63
C LYS A 632 90.68 41.65 10.11
N VAL A 633 90.53 42.92 9.73
CA VAL A 633 91.62 43.75 9.19
C VAL A 633 91.63 45.08 9.94
N GLU A 634 92.48 45.20 10.95
CA GLU A 634 92.63 46.45 11.72
C GLU A 634 93.28 47.54 10.84
N GLY A 635 92.60 48.68 10.69
CA GLY A 635 93.12 49.87 10.00
C GLY A 635 92.34 50.34 8.76
N THR A 636 91.35 49.59 8.27
CA THR A 636 90.52 50.00 7.11
C THR A 636 89.17 50.57 7.53
N THR A 637 88.74 51.63 6.87
CA THR A 637 87.42 52.24 7.13
C THR A 637 86.31 51.50 6.37
N ALA A 638 85.08 51.50 6.91
CA ALA A 638 83.92 50.89 6.25
C ALA A 638 83.70 51.41 4.80
N LYS A 639 84.18 52.61 4.50
CA LYS A 639 84.16 53.22 3.16
C LYS A 639 85.01 52.40 2.16
N GLU A 640 86.23 52.03 2.53
CA GLU A 640 87.15 51.32 1.63
C GLU A 640 86.69 49.88 1.36
N VAL A 641 86.07 49.23 2.36
CA VAL A 641 85.48 47.89 2.19
C VAL A 641 84.29 47.94 1.23
N MET A 642 83.45 48.96 1.32
CA MET A 642 82.29 49.13 0.45
C MET A 642 82.71 49.39 -1.01
N ASP A 643 83.75 50.22 -1.20
CA ASP A 643 84.32 50.48 -2.53
C ASP A 643 84.92 49.19 -3.15
N LEU A 644 85.59 48.34 -2.36
CA LEU A 644 86.13 47.06 -2.82
C LEU A 644 85.03 46.06 -3.22
N ILE A 645 83.93 46.00 -2.46
CA ILE A 645 82.76 45.14 -2.76
C ILE A 645 82.07 45.61 -4.05
N MET A 646 81.89 46.92 -4.25
CA MET A 646 81.28 47.42 -5.49
C MET A 646 82.13 47.09 -6.73
N VAL A 647 83.46 47.21 -6.62
CA VAL A 647 84.36 46.85 -7.72
C VAL A 647 84.27 45.35 -8.04
N THR A 648 84.25 44.48 -7.02
CA THR A 648 84.09 43.03 -7.26
C THR A 648 82.75 42.70 -7.88
N GLN A 649 81.67 43.29 -7.38
CA GLN A 649 80.33 43.04 -7.89
C GLN A 649 80.16 43.53 -9.34
N TYR A 650 80.78 44.65 -9.70
CA TYR A 650 80.85 45.12 -11.09
C TYR A 650 81.49 44.07 -12.01
N PHE A 651 82.62 43.48 -11.61
CA PHE A 651 83.28 42.42 -12.38
C PHE A 651 82.46 41.13 -12.46
N ASP A 652 81.75 40.74 -11.40
CA ASP A 652 80.86 39.58 -11.42
C ASP A 652 79.65 39.80 -12.35
N THR A 653 79.02 40.99 -12.33
CA THR A 653 77.96 41.30 -13.30
C THR A 653 78.44 41.24 -14.74
N ILE A 654 79.68 41.69 -15.02
CA ILE A 654 80.27 41.55 -16.36
C ILE A 654 80.47 40.07 -16.72
N LYS A 655 80.93 39.25 -15.78
CA LYS A 655 81.10 37.81 -15.97
C LYS A 655 79.77 37.09 -16.27
N ASP A 656 78.72 37.39 -15.52
CA ASP A 656 77.39 36.78 -15.74
C ASP A 656 76.74 37.26 -17.04
N LEU A 657 76.91 38.54 -17.40
CA LEU A 657 76.46 39.06 -18.69
C LEU A 657 77.18 38.36 -19.86
N GLY A 658 78.47 38.02 -19.68
CA GLY A 658 79.24 37.22 -20.62
C GLY A 658 78.82 35.75 -20.73
N ASN A 659 78.28 35.16 -19.65
CA ASN A 659 77.80 33.77 -19.65
C ASN A 659 76.37 33.61 -20.20
N SER A 660 75.54 34.66 -20.20
CA SER A 660 74.19 34.59 -20.75
C SER A 660 74.23 34.57 -22.29
N SER A 661 73.73 33.48 -22.89
CA SER A 661 73.93 33.09 -24.30
C SER A 661 73.26 34.00 -25.36
N LYS A 662 72.86 35.23 -25.01
CA LYS A 662 72.14 36.17 -25.89
C LYS A 662 72.87 37.49 -26.16
N ASN A 663 74.02 37.76 -25.53
CA ASN A 663 74.78 39.00 -25.77
C ASN A 663 76.13 38.70 -26.45
N THR A 664 76.37 39.29 -27.63
CA THR A 664 77.51 38.94 -28.48
C THR A 664 78.74 39.85 -28.34
N THR A 665 78.61 41.07 -27.79
CA THR A 665 79.74 42.01 -27.60
C THR A 665 79.46 42.96 -26.43
N VAL A 666 80.41 43.09 -25.49
CA VAL A 666 80.35 44.04 -24.35
C VAL A 666 81.58 44.96 -24.40
N PHE A 667 81.37 46.27 -24.57
CA PHE A 667 82.44 47.27 -24.58
C PHE A 667 82.69 47.80 -23.16
N ILE A 668 83.89 47.61 -22.64
CA ILE A 668 84.29 48.11 -21.31
C ILE A 668 85.28 49.28 -21.51
N PRO A 669 84.99 50.49 -20.99
CA PRO A 669 85.92 51.61 -21.06
C PRO A 669 87.17 51.33 -20.19
N HIS A 670 88.36 51.46 -20.76
CA HIS A 670 89.64 51.17 -20.10
C HIS A 670 90.48 52.46 -20.00
N GLY A 671 90.37 53.15 -18.87
CA GLY A 671 91.19 54.32 -18.54
C GLY A 671 91.43 54.37 -17.03
N PRO A 672 92.63 54.78 -16.54
CA PRO A 672 93.03 54.63 -15.14
C PRO A 672 92.17 55.39 -14.12
N GLY A 673 91.33 56.35 -14.55
CA GLY A 673 90.36 57.05 -13.69
C GLY A 673 88.92 56.49 -13.73
N HIS A 674 88.57 55.66 -14.72
CA HIS A 674 87.17 55.34 -15.00
C HIS A 674 86.52 54.43 -13.96
N VAL A 675 87.28 53.54 -13.32
CA VAL A 675 86.74 52.73 -12.23
C VAL A 675 86.32 53.63 -11.07
N ARG A 676 87.09 54.69 -10.77
CA ARG A 676 86.73 55.66 -9.73
C ARG A 676 85.47 56.45 -10.12
N ASP A 677 85.40 56.91 -11.36
CA ASP A 677 84.23 57.66 -11.84
C ASP A 677 82.95 56.80 -11.81
N ILE A 678 83.04 55.52 -12.19
CA ILE A 678 81.90 54.58 -12.12
C ILE A 678 81.50 54.33 -10.67
N THR A 679 82.46 54.13 -9.77
CA THR A 679 82.18 53.96 -8.34
C THR A 679 81.53 55.21 -7.76
N ASP A 680 82.01 56.41 -8.08
CA ASP A 680 81.44 57.68 -7.64
C ASP A 680 80.02 57.89 -8.21
N GLN A 681 79.79 57.57 -9.50
CA GLN A 681 78.46 57.66 -10.12
C GLN A 681 77.46 56.68 -9.50
N LEU A 682 77.85 55.41 -9.31
CA LEU A 682 76.99 54.41 -8.67
C LEU A 682 76.66 54.81 -7.23
N ARG A 683 77.65 55.31 -6.49
CA ARG A 683 77.45 55.81 -5.12
C ARG A 683 76.48 56.97 -5.07
N ASN A 684 76.64 57.97 -5.94
CA ASN A 684 75.75 59.12 -5.99
C ASN A 684 74.33 58.71 -6.40
N GLY A 685 74.19 57.80 -7.37
CA GLY A 685 72.88 57.25 -7.75
C GLY A 685 72.19 56.48 -6.62
N LEU A 686 72.94 55.74 -5.80
CA LEU A 686 72.40 55.05 -4.62
C LEU A 686 71.97 56.02 -3.51
N MET A 687 72.68 57.15 -3.33
CA MET A 687 72.27 58.19 -2.38
C MET A 687 71.04 58.97 -2.87
N GLU A 688 70.92 59.24 -4.17
CA GLU A 688 69.70 59.85 -4.74
C GLU A 688 68.50 58.90 -4.63
N ALA A 689 68.69 57.59 -4.84
CA ALA A 689 67.62 56.61 -4.69
C ALA A 689 67.13 56.49 -3.23
N SER A 690 68.02 56.57 -2.25
CA SER A 690 67.62 56.50 -0.83
C SER A 690 66.90 57.77 -0.36
N SER A 691 67.23 58.93 -0.93
CA SER A 691 66.53 60.19 -0.62
C SER A 691 65.16 60.30 -1.33
N ALA A 692 65.00 59.71 -2.52
CA ALA A 692 63.71 59.67 -3.22
C ALA A 692 62.63 58.84 -2.50
N GLN A 693 63.02 57.84 -1.69
CA GLN A 693 62.09 57.00 -0.94
C GLN A 693 61.44 57.67 0.28
N ILE A 694 61.85 58.88 0.67
CA ILE A 694 61.29 59.59 1.85
C ILE A 694 60.05 60.45 1.50
N ASN A 695 59.73 60.65 0.21
CA ASN A 695 58.62 61.53 -0.24
C ASN A 695 57.42 60.78 -0.89
N ALA A 696 57.21 59.50 -0.57
CA ALA A 696 56.05 58.74 -1.06
C ALA A 696 55.42 57.94 0.08
N ASP A 697 54.79 58.65 1.03
CA ASP A 697 53.64 58.16 1.80
C ASP A 697 52.34 58.56 1.10
#